data_AF-A0A197KJX4-F1
#
_entry.id   AF-A0A197KJX4-F1
#
_cell.length_a   1.000
_cell.length_b   1.000
_cell.length_c   1.000
_cell.angle_alpha   90.00
_cell.angle_beta   90.00
_cell.angle_gamma   90.00
#
_symmetry.space_group_name_H-M   'P 1'
#
loop_
_entity.id
_entity.type
_entity.pdbx_description
1 polymer ?
#
loop_
_entity_poly.entity_id
_entity_poly.type
_entity_poly.pdbx_seq_one_letter_code
_entity_poly.pdbx_strand_id
1 'polypeptide(L)'
;MLRLLNRRHHPTSASTTNTTITTNRAVISPLDIPEILELIFSYLDNYTIRRSVVRVCRQWSLMNQHRVFRDVTWCQSWGSFRRWKTLRKLPGVGRFNICHLPVEAKETKMPFDGGVISALEGLEVDYQRRLEKQRMRDSNNAKSNSKHVSMGSGTWKTATALYEFTPLREMVLFAAFCKVTNLNQFPFPSSLTRLTIQTRHSSYAQCDIGRILKMCPLLEELCVEAHEFGEQWTMLTVTATRPEHQDESFPNLQSLVLVRVVFAQDDFEKLLPLTPNLKELKLMGMTRADSRNDNLRYSWTRLFGALKANNIALDQAHFSNLGHRMSVEESHMLLTDVYPLSVRDLSLWALDVTPRFLKTVFSQPESLTTLEIWWQPSMNDQPMAHSDPSLAVTHRLIHKYLCTCPQLARLTTLKTLIRLEELDLFVRQGYTDLDKRQSAKPNEKYRGSPASTSPSASVWQCRGLQTLHISFRMPSAFRPVYSRILFGYISRVCPALEELQIWTPQQCHDIVYNKRHSSKLELPLSGGLCLLGRLQYLQRLRVVMDERRKGLVGQNWELNWIVASGRKDVKSRKKRQQEIESWRNWKANEDRIEKSRANSRQKQSSQKEPNIKSSNGSRTNTNRSMADDAEVLSQLQNLGLILDVEDMMREMEVKEIRPMPSLERLSFDYPILLRPEEELERVFP
;
A
#
# COMPACT_ATOMS: atom_id res chain seq x y z
N MET A 1 -23.61 11.14 32.23
CA MET A 1 -23.61 9.74 31.77
C MET A 1 -23.58 8.74 32.94
N LEU A 2 -22.75 8.94 33.99
CA LEU A 2 -22.90 8.23 35.29
C LEU A 2 -24.31 8.36 35.92
N ARG A 3 -25.04 9.46 35.66
CA ARG A 3 -26.47 9.61 36.05
C ARG A 3 -27.43 8.65 35.35
N LEU A 4 -27.08 8.05 34.21
CA LEU A 4 -27.90 7.05 33.51
C LEU A 4 -27.63 5.63 34.03
N LEU A 5 -26.38 5.33 34.42
CA LEU A 5 -26.04 4.08 35.13
C LEU A 5 -26.63 4.08 36.55
N ASN A 6 -26.60 5.21 37.26
CA ASN A 6 -27.28 5.33 38.56
C ASN A 6 -28.83 5.35 38.45
N ARG A 7 -29.41 5.62 37.27
CA ARG A 7 -30.87 5.62 37.09
C ARG A 7 -31.49 4.23 36.96
N ARG A 8 -30.69 3.18 36.73
CA ARG A 8 -31.17 1.78 36.83
C ARG A 8 -31.32 1.28 38.28
N HIS A 9 -30.88 2.07 39.26
CA HIS A 9 -31.03 1.75 40.68
C HIS A 9 -32.10 2.58 41.42
N HIS A 10 -32.93 3.37 40.70
CA HIS A 10 -34.11 3.94 41.33
C HIS A 10 -35.35 3.08 41.04
N PRO A 11 -36.04 2.60 42.09
CA PRO A 11 -37.25 1.80 41.95
C PRO A 11 -38.32 2.69 41.34
N THR A 12 -38.87 2.27 40.21
CA THR A 12 -40.12 2.80 39.68
C THR A 12 -41.19 2.56 40.74
N SER A 13 -41.90 3.63 41.15
CA SER A 13 -43.01 3.55 42.10
C SER A 13 -44.02 2.50 41.63
N ALA A 14 -44.11 1.40 42.37
CA ALA A 14 -45.06 0.34 42.11
C ALA A 14 -46.41 0.69 42.73
N SER A 15 -47.45 0.57 41.91
CA SER A 15 -48.78 0.17 42.36
C SER A 15 -48.66 -1.01 43.31
N THR A 16 -49.34 -0.89 44.45
CA THR A 16 -49.28 -1.79 45.60
C THR A 16 -49.80 -3.17 45.22
N THR A 17 -48.89 -4.11 44.94
CA THR A 17 -49.18 -5.54 44.99
C THR A 17 -48.10 -6.20 45.83
N ASN A 18 -48.49 -6.57 47.06
CA ASN A 18 -47.63 -7.20 48.07
C ASN A 18 -47.09 -8.53 47.54
N THR A 19 -45.95 -8.47 46.88
CA THR A 19 -45.16 -9.65 46.51
C THR A 19 -43.89 -9.61 47.34
N THR A 20 -43.70 -10.62 48.17
CA THR A 20 -42.58 -10.79 49.09
C THR A 20 -41.24 -10.62 48.35
N ILE A 21 -40.60 -9.46 48.50
CA ILE A 21 -39.33 -9.12 47.85
C ILE A 21 -38.21 -9.89 48.56
N THR A 22 -37.94 -11.11 48.11
CA THR A 22 -36.62 -11.71 48.30
C THR A 22 -35.60 -10.80 47.62
N THR A 23 -34.76 -10.15 48.43
CA THR A 23 -33.65 -9.29 48.01
C THR A 23 -32.57 -10.13 47.32
N ASN A 24 -32.86 -10.56 46.08
CA ASN A 24 -31.86 -11.12 45.19
C ASN A 24 -30.86 -10.01 44.87
N ARG A 25 -29.77 -10.00 45.64
CA ARG A 25 -28.56 -9.22 45.38
C ARG A 25 -28.13 -9.57 43.95
N ALA A 26 -28.43 -8.70 43.00
CA ALA A 26 -28.01 -8.90 41.62
C ALA A 26 -26.48 -8.99 41.65
N VAL A 27 -25.96 -10.19 41.40
CA VAL A 27 -24.53 -10.45 41.34
C VAL A 27 -24.00 -9.57 40.21
N ILE A 28 -23.16 -8.59 40.55
CA ILE A 28 -22.54 -7.70 39.58
C ILE A 28 -21.70 -8.57 38.65
N SER A 29 -22.00 -8.54 37.34
CA SER A 29 -21.21 -9.29 36.39
C SER A 29 -19.79 -8.70 36.35
N PRO A 30 -18.73 -9.50 36.28
CA PRO A 30 -17.39 -9.00 36.01
C PRO A 30 -17.30 -8.12 34.75
N LEU A 31 -18.20 -8.33 33.78
CA LEU A 31 -18.31 -7.52 32.55
C LEU A 31 -19.00 -6.17 32.75
N ASP A 32 -19.59 -5.91 33.92
CA ASP A 32 -20.12 -4.60 34.28
C ASP A 32 -19.04 -3.70 34.91
N ILE A 33 -17.90 -4.28 35.34
CA ILE A 33 -16.78 -3.60 36.00
C ILE A 33 -15.82 -3.05 34.93
N PRO A 34 -15.72 -1.72 34.73
CA PRO A 34 -14.89 -1.12 33.69
C PRO A 34 -13.41 -1.51 33.79
N GLU A 35 -12.86 -1.62 35.00
CA GLU A 35 -11.45 -1.94 35.22
C GLU A 35 -11.11 -3.35 34.70
N ILE A 36 -12.02 -4.31 34.91
CA ILE A 36 -11.88 -5.67 34.37
C ILE A 36 -11.98 -5.65 32.85
N LEU A 37 -12.93 -4.89 32.29
CA LEU A 37 -13.04 -4.73 30.84
C LEU A 37 -11.80 -4.06 30.23
N GLU A 38 -11.22 -3.06 30.88
CA GLU A 38 -10.04 -2.35 30.41
C GLU A 38 -8.82 -3.28 30.36
N LEU A 39 -8.67 -4.12 31.38
CA LEU A 39 -7.68 -5.19 31.44
C LEU A 39 -7.94 -6.26 30.37
N ILE A 40 -9.18 -6.72 30.18
CA ILE A 40 -9.51 -7.66 29.10
C ILE A 40 -9.15 -7.07 27.75
N PHE A 41 -9.52 -5.80 27.49
CA PHE A 41 -9.25 -5.15 26.22
C PHE A 41 -7.78 -4.83 26.02
N SER A 42 -6.94 -4.71 27.06
CA SER A 42 -5.50 -4.50 26.89
C SER A 42 -4.78 -5.73 26.33
N TYR A 43 -5.37 -6.92 26.46
CA TYR A 43 -4.91 -8.14 25.81
C TYR A 43 -5.41 -8.31 24.36
N LEU A 44 -6.29 -7.44 23.88
CA LEU A 44 -6.83 -7.51 22.52
C LEU A 44 -6.08 -6.55 21.59
N ASP A 45 -5.84 -6.99 20.36
CA ASP A 45 -5.28 -6.11 19.34
C ASP A 45 -6.28 -5.04 18.88
N ASN A 46 -5.74 -3.96 18.30
CA ASN A 46 -6.55 -2.86 17.78
C ASN A 46 -7.58 -3.34 16.74
N TYR A 47 -7.24 -4.38 15.98
CA TYR A 47 -8.12 -4.97 14.98
C TYR A 47 -9.36 -5.60 15.63
N THR A 48 -9.19 -6.47 16.62
CA THR A 48 -10.27 -7.11 17.37
C THR A 48 -11.12 -6.08 18.09
N ILE A 49 -10.49 -5.06 18.68
CA ILE A 49 -11.21 -3.98 19.36
C ILE A 49 -12.15 -3.26 18.39
N ARG A 50 -11.62 -2.81 17.24
CA ARG A 50 -12.38 -2.05 16.24
C ARG A 50 -13.46 -2.88 15.55
N ARG A 51 -13.20 -4.16 15.30
CA ARG A 51 -14.11 -5.00 14.51
C ARG A 51 -15.18 -5.67 15.36
N SER A 52 -14.85 -6.08 16.57
CA SER A 52 -15.70 -6.93 17.41
C SER A 52 -16.12 -6.22 18.69
N VAL A 53 -15.15 -5.77 19.51
CA VAL A 53 -15.41 -5.27 20.87
C VAL A 53 -16.36 -4.07 20.88
N VAL A 54 -16.08 -3.08 20.02
CA VAL A 54 -16.88 -1.84 19.98
C VAL A 54 -18.32 -2.04 19.51
N ARG A 55 -18.63 -3.23 18.96
CA ARG A 55 -19.97 -3.59 18.47
C ARG A 55 -20.78 -4.38 19.49
N VAL A 56 -20.17 -4.86 20.57
CA VAL A 56 -20.85 -5.70 21.59
C VAL A 56 -21.91 -4.90 22.33
N CYS A 57 -21.54 -3.79 22.96
CA CYS A 57 -22.48 -2.91 23.64
C CYS A 57 -21.96 -1.47 23.73
N ARG A 58 -22.82 -0.54 24.15
CA ARG A 58 -22.48 0.89 24.27
C ARG A 58 -21.35 1.15 25.27
N GLN A 59 -21.29 0.42 26.38
CA GLN A 59 -20.23 0.58 27.38
C GLN A 59 -18.87 0.22 26.80
N TRP A 60 -18.76 -0.93 26.12
CA TRP A 60 -17.52 -1.38 25.50
C TRP A 60 -17.08 -0.43 24.38
N SER A 61 -18.04 0.07 23.60
CA SER A 61 -17.77 1.12 22.60
C SER A 61 -17.17 2.38 23.24
N LEU A 62 -17.80 2.90 24.31
CA LEU A 62 -17.35 4.10 25.03
C LEU A 62 -15.95 3.92 25.62
N MET A 63 -15.71 2.79 26.29
CA MET A 63 -14.42 2.46 26.90
C MET A 63 -13.28 2.36 25.90
N ASN A 64 -13.57 1.96 24.66
CA ASN A 64 -12.56 1.80 23.62
C ASN A 64 -12.47 3.00 22.69
N GLN A 65 -13.17 4.12 22.94
CA GLN A 65 -13.17 5.26 22.03
C GLN A 65 -11.77 5.82 21.77
N HIS A 66 -10.90 5.86 22.78
CA HIS A 66 -9.50 6.29 22.61
C HIS A 66 -8.64 5.26 21.87
N ARG A 67 -9.05 3.99 21.84
CA ARG A 67 -8.38 2.90 21.10
C ARG A 67 -8.87 2.78 19.65
N VAL A 68 -10.09 3.28 19.39
CA VAL A 68 -10.64 3.36 18.04
C VAL A 68 -10.01 4.54 17.31
N PHE A 69 -8.95 4.23 16.59
CA PHE A 69 -8.36 5.14 15.64
C PHE A 69 -9.38 5.51 14.56
N ARG A 70 -9.88 6.73 14.62
CA ARG A 70 -10.85 7.26 13.66
C ARG A 70 -10.10 7.81 12.45
N ASP A 71 -10.41 7.26 11.29
CA ASP A 71 -9.93 7.75 9.99
C ASP A 71 -11.01 8.60 9.33
N VAL A 72 -10.62 9.76 8.81
CA VAL A 72 -11.45 10.58 7.93
C VAL A 72 -10.74 10.74 6.60
N THR A 73 -11.46 10.51 5.51
CA THR A 73 -11.00 10.82 4.16
C THR A 73 -11.81 11.99 3.65
N TRP A 74 -11.14 12.98 3.09
CA TRP A 74 -11.75 14.11 2.39
C TRP A 74 -11.22 14.14 0.97
N CYS A 75 -12.11 14.38 0.00
CA CYS A 75 -11.68 14.68 -1.37
C CYS A 75 -12.37 15.92 -1.91
N GLN A 76 -11.58 16.69 -2.67
CA GLN A 76 -12.02 17.86 -3.40
C GLN A 76 -13.10 17.57 -4.45
N SER A 77 -13.06 16.40 -5.10
CA SER A 77 -14.03 16.03 -6.14
C SER A 77 -15.43 15.72 -5.59
N TRP A 78 -15.59 15.64 -4.27
CA TRP A 78 -16.89 15.41 -3.65
C TRP A 78 -17.79 16.65 -3.71
N GLY A 79 -19.10 16.42 -3.80
CA GLY A 79 -20.10 17.48 -3.66
C GLY A 79 -19.91 18.29 -2.38
N SER A 80 -20.19 19.59 -2.42
CA SER A 80 -19.94 20.56 -1.33
C SER A 80 -20.52 20.11 0.01
N PHE A 81 -21.75 19.57 0.02
CA PHE A 81 -22.39 19.03 1.22
C PHE A 81 -21.59 17.87 1.84
N ARG A 82 -21.11 16.91 1.02
CA ARG A 82 -20.32 15.78 1.49
C ARG A 82 -18.95 16.24 2.02
N ARG A 83 -18.29 17.18 1.34
CA ARG A 83 -17.03 17.80 1.82
C ARG A 83 -17.20 18.41 3.20
N TRP A 84 -18.19 19.29 3.35
CA TRP A 84 -18.43 19.97 4.62
C TRP A 84 -18.86 19.02 5.74
N LYS A 85 -19.75 18.06 5.46
CA LYS A 85 -20.17 17.03 6.42
C LYS A 85 -18.99 16.19 6.90
N THR A 86 -18.00 15.98 6.04
CA THR A 86 -16.77 15.25 6.37
C THR A 86 -15.87 16.08 7.28
N LEU A 87 -15.66 17.36 6.97
CA LEU A 87 -14.84 18.25 7.81
C LEU A 87 -15.40 18.39 9.23
N ARG A 88 -16.74 18.40 9.39
CA ARG A 88 -17.38 18.39 10.72
C ARG A 88 -17.08 17.15 11.57
N LYS A 89 -16.57 16.07 10.97
CA LYS A 89 -16.19 14.84 11.69
C LYS A 89 -14.76 14.87 12.21
N LEU A 90 -13.95 15.88 11.85
CA LEU A 90 -12.54 16.00 12.21
C LEU A 90 -12.24 16.04 13.71
N PRO A 91 -13.07 16.63 14.58
CA PRO A 91 -12.82 16.55 16.01
C PRO A 91 -12.73 15.10 16.52
N GLY A 92 -11.61 14.77 17.17
CA GLY A 92 -11.30 13.44 17.70
C GLY A 92 -10.88 12.41 16.64
N VAL A 93 -10.41 12.86 15.48
CA VAL A 93 -9.88 12.00 14.42
C VAL A 93 -8.39 11.76 14.64
N GLY A 94 -7.97 10.50 14.56
CA GLY A 94 -6.55 10.12 14.67
C GLY A 94 -5.80 10.27 13.35
N ARG A 95 -6.48 10.01 12.22
CA ARG A 95 -5.91 10.11 10.87
C ARG A 95 -6.79 10.86 9.89
N PHE A 96 -6.18 11.77 9.15
CA PHE A 96 -6.85 12.54 8.10
C PHE A 96 -6.17 12.33 6.74
N ASN A 97 -6.92 11.77 5.78
CA ASN A 97 -6.47 11.59 4.41
C ASN A 97 -7.12 12.67 3.52
N ILE A 98 -6.31 13.47 2.84
CA ILE A 98 -6.73 14.61 2.03
C ILE A 98 -6.36 14.31 0.58
N CYS A 99 -7.36 14.23 -0.31
CA CYS A 99 -7.15 14.11 -1.75
C CYS A 99 -7.52 15.42 -2.44
N HIS A 100 -6.52 16.19 -2.82
CA HIS A 100 -6.66 17.41 -3.59
C HIS A 100 -6.45 17.11 -5.09
N LEU A 101 -7.57 16.92 -5.79
CA LEU A 101 -7.63 16.75 -7.24
C LEU A 101 -8.21 18.04 -7.81
N PRO A 102 -7.39 18.92 -8.42
CA PRO A 102 -7.93 20.14 -8.98
C PRO A 102 -8.88 19.78 -10.12
N VAL A 103 -10.03 20.42 -10.10
CA VAL A 103 -10.96 20.43 -11.22
C VAL A 103 -10.33 21.30 -12.31
N GLU A 104 -10.26 20.79 -13.53
CA GLU A 104 -9.56 21.36 -14.68
C GLU A 104 -9.54 22.91 -14.71
N ALA A 105 -8.31 23.45 -14.64
CA ALA A 105 -7.83 24.65 -15.34
C ALA A 105 -8.62 25.97 -15.24
N LYS A 106 -9.09 26.36 -14.06
CA LYS A 106 -9.18 27.80 -13.76
C LYS A 106 -8.24 28.12 -12.62
N GLU A 107 -7.36 29.09 -12.84
CA GLU A 107 -6.30 29.54 -11.94
C GLU A 107 -6.87 30.03 -10.59
N THR A 108 -7.31 29.11 -9.74
CA THR A 108 -7.68 29.46 -8.37
C THR A 108 -6.40 29.84 -7.64
N LYS A 109 -6.33 31.10 -7.21
CA LYS A 109 -5.21 31.64 -6.43
C LYS A 109 -4.93 30.86 -5.15
N MET A 110 -5.95 30.20 -4.59
CA MET A 110 -5.82 29.32 -3.43
C MET A 110 -5.71 27.86 -3.87
N PRO A 111 -4.62 27.17 -3.49
CA PRO A 111 -4.32 25.82 -3.93
C PRO A 111 -4.98 24.73 -3.09
N PHE A 112 -5.56 25.08 -1.95
CA PHE A 112 -6.27 24.15 -1.09
C PHE A 112 -7.66 24.70 -0.80
N ASP A 113 -8.58 23.79 -0.49
CA ASP A 113 -9.93 24.16 -0.11
C ASP A 113 -9.88 24.92 1.22
N GLY A 114 -10.39 26.17 1.22
CA GLY A 114 -10.37 27.02 2.41
C GLY A 114 -11.09 26.39 3.61
N GLY A 115 -12.10 25.53 3.37
CA GLY A 115 -12.77 24.78 4.43
C GLY A 115 -11.85 23.76 5.10
N VAL A 116 -10.93 23.12 4.36
CA VAL A 116 -9.92 22.23 4.93
C VAL A 116 -8.95 23.01 5.81
N ILE A 117 -8.43 24.13 5.30
CA ILE A 117 -7.50 25.01 6.03
C ILE A 117 -8.15 25.46 7.35
N SER A 118 -9.34 26.07 7.30
CA SER A 118 -10.03 26.55 8.50
C SER A 118 -10.37 25.44 9.48
N ALA A 119 -10.66 24.22 9.00
CA ALA A 119 -10.93 23.10 9.90
C ALA A 119 -9.67 22.61 10.62
N LEU A 120 -8.50 22.62 9.96
CA LEU A 120 -7.22 22.27 10.57
C LEU A 120 -6.76 23.33 11.58
N GLU A 121 -6.90 24.62 11.24
CA GLU A 121 -6.63 25.72 12.17
C GLU A 121 -7.53 25.64 13.41
N GLY A 122 -8.82 25.33 13.22
CA GLY A 122 -9.75 25.11 14.32
C GLY A 122 -9.35 23.94 15.23
N LEU A 123 -8.85 22.84 14.65
CA LEU A 123 -8.32 21.70 15.42
C LEU A 123 -7.09 22.08 16.24
N GLU A 124 -6.18 22.87 15.65
CA GLU A 124 -4.97 23.34 16.33
C GLU A 124 -5.32 24.24 17.52
N VAL A 125 -6.22 25.19 17.35
CA VAL A 125 -6.70 26.06 18.45
C VAL A 125 -7.33 25.24 19.57
N ASP A 126 -8.14 24.22 19.24
CA ASP A 126 -8.75 23.34 20.23
C ASP A 126 -7.72 22.46 20.94
N TYR A 127 -6.66 22.03 20.25
CA TYR A 127 -5.55 21.29 20.82
C TYR A 127 -4.76 22.13 21.83
N GLN A 128 -4.35 23.33 21.44
CA GLN A 128 -3.60 24.25 22.30
C GLN A 128 -4.38 24.61 23.56
N ARG A 129 -5.67 24.94 23.42
CA ARG A 129 -6.56 25.24 24.57
C ARG A 129 -6.64 24.08 25.57
N ARG A 130 -6.53 22.83 25.10
CA ARG A 130 -6.55 21.65 25.99
C ARG A 130 -5.21 21.43 26.66
N LEU A 131 -4.12 21.63 25.94
CA LEU A 131 -2.77 21.53 26.48
C LEU A 131 -2.57 22.56 27.62
N GLU A 132 -3.03 23.80 27.42
CA GLU A 132 -3.04 24.83 28.46
C GLU A 132 -3.87 24.44 29.68
N LYS A 133 -5.09 23.91 29.47
CA LYS A 133 -5.94 23.41 30.57
C LYS A 133 -5.28 22.28 31.35
N GLN A 134 -4.54 21.40 30.67
CA GLN A 134 -3.80 20.32 31.32
C GLN A 134 -2.63 20.88 32.15
N ARG A 135 -1.81 21.77 31.57
CA ARG A 135 -0.73 22.46 32.30
C ARG A 135 -1.23 23.20 33.54
N MET A 136 -2.39 23.86 33.44
CA MET A 136 -3.03 24.53 34.58
C MET A 136 -3.48 23.55 35.66
N ARG A 137 -4.00 22.37 35.29
CA ARG A 137 -4.36 21.32 36.25
C ARG A 137 -3.13 20.74 36.94
N ASP A 138 -2.07 20.47 36.19
CA ASP A 138 -0.83 19.91 36.73
C ASP A 138 -0.15 20.90 37.68
N SER A 139 -0.15 22.19 37.33
CA SER A 139 0.34 23.27 38.21
C SER A 139 -0.49 23.41 39.49
N ASN A 140 -1.82 23.29 39.41
CA ASN A 140 -2.70 23.35 40.58
C ASN A 140 -2.56 22.11 41.47
N ASN A 141 -2.41 20.93 40.90
CA ASN A 141 -2.18 19.69 41.64
C ASN A 141 -0.83 19.70 42.37
N ALA A 142 0.23 20.22 41.72
CA ALA A 142 1.53 20.39 42.34
C ALA A 142 1.47 21.34 43.56
N LYS A 143 0.65 22.40 43.49
CA LYS A 143 0.44 23.33 44.62
C LYS A 143 -0.43 22.72 45.74
N SER A 144 -1.44 21.93 45.39
CA SER A 144 -2.36 21.32 46.38
C SER A 144 -1.71 20.19 47.18
N ASN A 145 -0.76 19.45 46.60
CA ASN A 145 -0.06 18.37 47.32
C ASN A 145 0.94 18.86 48.38
N SER A 146 1.15 20.18 48.51
CA SER A 146 2.01 20.77 49.55
C SER A 146 1.30 21.01 50.88
N LYS A 147 -0.04 20.94 50.96
CA LYS A 147 -0.77 21.23 52.21
C LYS A 147 -1.87 20.18 52.42
N HIS A 148 -1.66 19.31 53.40
CA HIS A 148 -2.58 18.29 53.92
C HIS A 148 -2.78 17.01 53.10
N VAL A 149 -2.03 15.98 53.51
CA VAL A 149 -2.47 14.59 53.50
C VAL A 149 -3.63 14.46 54.51
N SER A 150 -4.87 14.73 54.09
CA SER A 150 -6.05 14.23 54.81
C SER A 150 -6.82 13.29 53.90
N MET A 151 -7.06 12.07 54.40
CA MET A 151 -7.64 10.92 53.70
C MET A 151 -9.12 11.13 53.33
N GLY A 152 -9.41 12.04 52.41
CA GLY A 152 -10.74 12.21 51.84
C GLY A 152 -10.82 11.64 50.43
N SER A 153 -11.25 10.38 50.30
CA SER A 153 -11.61 9.74 49.02
C SER A 153 -12.82 10.43 48.38
N GLY A 154 -12.62 11.63 47.85
CA GLY A 154 -13.63 12.34 47.08
C GLY A 154 -13.68 11.76 45.67
N THR A 155 -14.79 11.12 45.31
CA THR A 155 -15.10 10.74 43.92
C THR A 155 -15.41 11.98 43.09
N TRP A 156 -14.43 12.49 42.32
CA TRP A 156 -14.64 13.66 41.46
C TRP A 156 -15.44 13.25 40.22
N LYS A 157 -16.68 13.76 40.14
CA LYS A 157 -17.59 13.58 38.98
C LYS A 157 -17.28 14.63 37.92
N THR A 158 -16.16 14.51 37.22
CA THR A 158 -15.95 15.28 35.98
C THR A 158 -16.91 14.76 34.90
N ALA A 159 -17.68 15.67 34.30
CA ALA A 159 -18.52 15.35 33.16
C ALA A 159 -17.61 14.95 31.98
N THR A 160 -17.40 13.65 31.81
CA THR A 160 -16.64 13.09 30.70
C THR A 160 -17.33 13.51 29.41
N ALA A 161 -16.62 14.30 28.59
CA ALA A 161 -17.03 14.53 27.22
C ALA A 161 -17.26 13.16 26.55
N LEU A 162 -18.25 13.08 25.66
CA LEU A 162 -18.66 11.86 24.96
C LEU A 162 -17.57 11.20 24.11
N TYR A 163 -16.42 11.88 23.98
CA TYR A 163 -15.18 11.41 23.37
C TYR A 163 -14.01 11.96 24.19
N GLU A 164 -13.09 11.09 24.60
CA GLU A 164 -11.76 11.51 25.00
C GLU A 164 -11.07 12.17 23.80
N PHE A 165 -10.46 13.32 24.04
CA PHE A 165 -9.83 14.06 22.97
C PHE A 165 -8.61 13.31 22.46
N THR A 166 -8.70 12.87 21.21
CA THR A 166 -7.57 12.34 20.47
C THR A 166 -7.14 13.42 19.49
N PRO A 167 -5.94 14.01 19.64
CA PRO A 167 -5.44 14.95 18.67
C PRO A 167 -5.18 14.25 17.33
N LEU A 168 -5.11 15.03 16.25
CA LEU A 168 -4.79 14.49 14.94
C LEU A 168 -3.30 14.10 14.91
N ARG A 169 -3.01 12.81 14.71
CA ARG A 169 -1.64 12.28 14.76
C ARG A 169 -1.09 11.92 13.39
N GLU A 170 -1.95 11.44 12.49
CA GLU A 170 -1.54 11.03 11.15
C GLU A 170 -2.21 11.89 10.08
N MET A 171 -1.44 12.35 9.10
CA MET A 171 -1.97 13.03 7.93
C MET A 171 -1.37 12.46 6.65
N VAL A 172 -2.25 12.17 5.68
CA VAL A 172 -1.85 11.82 4.31
C VAL A 172 -2.40 12.88 3.37
N LEU A 173 -1.52 13.73 2.84
CA LEU A 173 -1.85 14.79 1.89
C LEU A 173 -1.46 14.34 0.48
N PHE A 174 -2.45 14.01 -0.34
CA PHE A 174 -2.26 13.82 -1.77
C PHE A 174 -2.66 15.10 -2.51
N ALA A 175 -1.72 15.70 -3.24
CA ALA A 175 -1.94 16.85 -4.10
C ALA A 175 -1.61 16.50 -5.55
N ALA A 176 -2.64 16.35 -6.39
CA ALA A 176 -2.43 16.06 -7.80
C ALA A 176 -1.65 17.18 -8.48
N PHE A 177 -1.86 18.45 -8.09
CA PHE A 177 -1.09 19.58 -8.57
C PHE A 177 -0.70 20.48 -7.42
N CYS A 178 0.57 20.85 -7.34
CA CYS A 178 1.07 21.76 -6.32
C CYS A 178 1.99 22.80 -6.97
N LYS A 179 1.65 24.09 -6.84
CA LYS A 179 2.56 25.20 -7.17
C LYS A 179 3.51 25.48 -5.99
N VAL A 180 4.63 26.12 -6.30
CA VAL A 180 5.80 26.42 -5.44
C VAL A 180 5.45 26.82 -4.00
N THR A 181 4.54 27.78 -3.80
CA THR A 181 4.32 28.44 -2.50
C THR A 181 3.36 27.70 -1.55
N ASN A 182 2.76 26.61 -1.99
CA ASN A 182 1.50 26.15 -1.41
C ASN A 182 1.69 25.26 -0.17
N LEU A 183 2.68 24.36 -0.19
CA LEU A 183 2.91 23.43 0.93
C LEU A 183 3.44 24.17 2.15
N ASN A 184 4.28 25.18 1.95
CA ASN A 184 4.80 25.99 3.05
C ASN A 184 3.70 26.76 3.78
N GLN A 185 2.58 27.08 3.13
CA GLN A 185 1.45 27.77 3.75
C GLN A 185 0.41 26.83 4.35
N PHE A 186 0.55 25.52 4.18
CA PHE A 186 -0.42 24.56 4.66
C PHE A 186 -0.37 24.43 6.19
N PRO A 187 -1.51 24.53 6.91
CA PRO A 187 -1.53 24.52 8.38
C PRO A 187 -1.42 23.09 8.91
N PHE A 188 -0.20 22.53 8.91
CA PHE A 188 0.06 21.23 9.54
C PHE A 188 -0.12 21.34 11.07
N PRO A 189 -0.99 20.53 11.69
CA PRO A 189 -1.19 20.56 13.14
C PRO A 189 0.07 20.15 13.91
N SER A 190 0.32 20.79 15.04
CA SER A 190 1.51 20.53 15.87
C SER A 190 1.49 19.17 16.56
N SER A 191 0.34 18.53 16.57
CA SER A 191 0.10 17.20 17.14
C SER A 191 0.44 16.03 16.21
N LEU A 192 0.82 16.30 14.96
CA LEU A 192 1.17 15.25 14.01
C LEU A 192 2.43 14.49 14.45
N THR A 193 2.34 13.17 14.44
CA THR A 193 3.46 12.24 14.59
C THR A 193 3.82 11.58 13.26
N ARG A 194 2.90 11.51 12.30
CA ARG A 194 3.16 10.98 10.96
C ARG A 194 2.58 11.88 9.87
N LEU A 195 3.40 12.21 8.88
CA LEU A 195 3.00 13.02 7.74
C LEU A 195 3.47 12.36 6.44
N THR A 196 2.54 12.11 5.53
CA THR A 196 2.83 11.68 4.17
C THR A 196 2.33 12.74 3.18
N ILE A 197 3.23 13.28 2.37
CA ILE A 197 2.92 14.23 1.30
C ILE A 197 3.19 13.55 -0.04
N GLN A 198 2.14 13.37 -0.83
CA GLN A 198 2.22 12.79 -2.17
C GLN A 198 1.84 13.85 -3.20
N THR A 199 2.73 14.12 -4.16
CA THR A 199 2.47 15.08 -5.24
C THR A 199 2.53 14.38 -6.58
N ARG A 200 1.59 14.63 -7.50
CA ARG A 200 1.60 14.02 -8.85
C ARG A 200 2.20 14.92 -9.92
N HIS A 201 1.76 16.18 -9.97
CA HIS A 201 2.21 17.21 -10.90
C HIS A 201 2.74 18.40 -10.09
N SER A 202 4.01 18.31 -9.72
CA SER A 202 4.73 19.31 -8.95
C SER A 202 5.61 20.14 -9.89
N SER A 203 5.01 21.04 -10.66
CA SER A 203 5.80 22.05 -11.35
C SER A 203 6.38 23.02 -10.33
N TYR A 204 7.64 22.80 -9.97
CA TYR A 204 8.41 23.65 -9.05
C TYR A 204 7.83 23.71 -7.63
N ALA A 205 7.08 22.69 -7.17
CA ALA A 205 6.60 22.68 -5.79
C ALA A 205 7.80 22.77 -4.84
N GLN A 206 7.84 23.82 -4.01
CA GLN A 206 8.80 23.97 -2.93
C GLN A 206 8.16 23.48 -1.64
N CYS A 207 8.86 22.59 -0.96
CA CYS A 207 8.47 22.12 0.35
C CYS A 207 9.67 22.25 1.27
N ASP A 208 9.50 23.06 2.31
CA ASP A 208 10.49 23.30 3.34
C ASP A 208 10.34 22.29 4.47
N ILE A 209 11.20 21.26 4.47
CA ILE A 209 11.22 20.23 5.51
C ILE A 209 11.50 20.85 6.89
N GLY A 210 12.43 21.81 6.96
CA GLY A 210 12.77 22.47 8.22
C GLY A 210 11.57 23.20 8.83
N ARG A 211 10.79 23.88 7.99
CA ARG A 211 9.53 24.50 8.42
C ARG A 211 8.49 23.48 8.88
N ILE A 212 8.32 22.36 8.16
CA ILE A 212 7.39 21.29 8.56
C ILE A 212 7.76 20.75 9.95
N LEU A 213 9.05 20.46 10.18
CA LEU A 213 9.53 19.95 11.47
C LEU A 213 9.33 20.97 12.61
N LYS A 214 9.48 22.27 12.34
CA LYS A 214 9.16 23.33 13.31
C LYS A 214 7.67 23.43 13.62
N MET A 215 6.81 23.26 12.60
CA MET A 215 5.35 23.27 12.78
C MET A 215 4.85 22.01 13.49
N CYS A 216 5.52 20.88 13.29
CA CYS A 216 5.17 19.57 13.84
C CYS A 216 6.30 19.03 14.72
N PRO A 217 6.51 19.58 15.94
CA PRO A 217 7.62 19.19 16.81
C PRO A 217 7.53 17.74 17.32
N LEU A 218 6.34 17.11 17.23
CA LEU A 218 6.11 15.71 17.60
C LEU A 218 6.26 14.74 16.42
N LEU A 219 6.71 15.22 15.25
CA LEU A 219 6.78 14.40 14.05
C LEU A 219 7.84 13.31 14.19
N GLU A 220 7.40 12.06 14.08
CA GLU A 220 8.22 10.85 14.12
C GLU A 220 8.53 10.33 12.71
N GLU A 221 7.55 10.43 11.80
CA GLU A 221 7.66 9.90 10.44
C GLU A 221 7.27 10.97 9.41
N LEU A 222 8.20 11.28 8.49
CA LEU A 222 7.96 12.16 7.36
C LEU A 222 8.23 11.42 6.05
N CYS A 223 7.20 11.29 5.22
CA CYS A 223 7.30 10.74 3.87
C CYS A 223 6.90 11.82 2.85
N VAL A 224 7.77 12.10 1.88
CA VAL A 224 7.50 13.01 0.77
C VAL A 224 7.77 12.29 -0.54
N GLU A 225 6.73 12.12 -1.34
CA GLU A 225 6.76 11.33 -2.56
C GLU A 225 6.24 12.14 -3.76
N ALA A 226 7.04 12.18 -4.82
CA ALA A 226 6.68 12.78 -6.10
C ALA A 226 6.37 11.70 -7.15
N HIS A 227 5.09 11.55 -7.48
CA HIS A 227 4.58 10.69 -8.54
C HIS A 227 4.62 11.40 -9.90
N GLU A 228 5.79 11.77 -10.40
CA GLU A 228 5.87 12.54 -11.64
C GLU A 228 5.50 11.79 -12.92
N PHE A 229 4.87 12.56 -13.82
CA PHE A 229 4.71 12.35 -15.25
C PHE A 229 5.26 13.57 -16.03
N GLY A 230 6.51 13.53 -16.50
CA GLY A 230 7.11 14.59 -17.34
C GLY A 230 8.49 15.07 -16.85
N GLU A 231 9.02 16.14 -17.47
CA GLU A 231 10.35 16.73 -17.17
C GLU A 231 10.37 17.66 -15.94
N GLN A 232 9.28 17.74 -15.18
CA GLN A 232 9.10 18.74 -14.12
C GLN A 232 9.20 18.11 -12.74
N TRP A 233 10.06 18.69 -11.89
CA TRP A 233 10.46 18.10 -10.61
C TRP A 233 9.90 18.79 -9.36
N THR A 234 9.62 18.02 -8.30
CA THR A 234 9.44 18.59 -6.93
C THR A 234 10.79 19.01 -6.37
N MET A 235 10.98 20.30 -6.10
CA MET A 235 12.18 20.82 -5.45
C MET A 235 11.94 20.94 -3.95
N LEU A 236 12.57 20.08 -3.17
CA LEU A 236 12.64 20.25 -1.72
C LEU A 236 13.77 21.21 -1.37
N THR A 237 13.44 22.19 -0.55
CA THR A 237 14.41 23.08 0.06
C THR A 237 14.52 22.68 1.51
N VAL A 238 15.72 22.40 2.00
CA VAL A 238 15.94 22.28 3.44
C VAL A 238 16.46 23.65 3.87
N THR A 239 15.56 24.57 4.20
CA THR A 239 15.96 25.84 4.82
C THR A 239 16.29 25.57 6.28
N ALA A 240 17.43 24.90 6.50
CA ALA A 240 18.13 24.92 7.76
C ALA A 240 18.77 26.31 7.94
N THR A 241 17.94 27.36 7.93
CA THR A 241 18.38 28.63 8.51
C THR A 241 18.60 28.31 9.98
N ARG A 242 19.88 28.24 10.39
CA ARG A 242 20.24 28.23 11.80
C ARG A 242 19.44 29.38 12.41
N PRO A 243 18.42 29.12 13.25
CA PRO A 243 17.82 30.21 13.98
C PRO A 243 18.99 30.78 14.79
N GLU A 244 19.31 32.07 14.59
CA GLU A 244 20.49 32.69 15.20
C GLU A 244 20.51 32.61 16.74
N HIS A 245 19.47 32.01 17.37
CA HIS A 245 19.29 32.04 18.81
C HIS A 245 18.88 30.75 19.55
N GLN A 246 18.67 29.55 18.96
CA GLN A 246 18.31 28.37 19.79
C GLN A 246 18.79 27.01 19.24
N ASP A 247 19.25 26.15 20.16
CA ASP A 247 19.53 24.71 20.01
C ASP A 247 18.24 23.90 19.71
N GLU A 248 17.56 24.22 18.60
CA GLU A 248 16.39 23.45 18.16
C GLU A 248 16.85 22.12 17.55
N SER A 249 16.92 21.09 18.39
CA SER A 249 16.97 19.69 17.91
C SER A 249 15.56 19.21 17.55
N PHE A 250 15.47 18.29 16.59
CA PHE A 250 14.26 17.55 16.22
C PHE A 250 14.37 16.10 16.69
N PRO A 251 14.40 15.84 18.01
CA PRO A 251 14.74 14.53 18.55
C PRO A 251 13.67 13.47 18.25
N ASN A 252 12.45 13.85 17.86
CA ASN A 252 11.37 12.89 17.66
C ASN A 252 11.42 12.22 16.29
N LEU A 253 12.07 12.84 15.28
CA LEU A 253 12.08 12.31 13.93
C LEU A 253 12.90 11.01 13.87
N GLN A 254 12.21 9.92 13.53
CA GLN A 254 12.74 8.57 13.44
C GLN A 254 12.76 8.04 12.02
N SER A 255 11.86 8.49 11.14
CA SER A 255 11.78 8.06 9.75
C SER A 255 11.67 9.24 8.79
N LEU A 256 12.57 9.27 7.80
CA LEU A 256 12.56 10.23 6.71
C LEU A 256 12.64 9.50 5.36
N VAL A 257 11.53 9.54 4.62
CA VAL A 257 11.41 8.90 3.31
C VAL A 257 11.18 9.96 2.25
N LEU A 258 12.11 10.07 1.32
CA LEU A 258 12.11 11.02 0.23
C LEU A 258 12.14 10.24 -1.10
N VAL A 259 11.11 10.43 -1.92
CA VAL A 259 10.93 9.67 -3.17
C VAL A 259 10.81 10.60 -4.34
N ARG A 260 11.80 10.56 -5.24
CA ARG A 260 11.87 11.37 -6.47
C ARG A 260 11.78 12.86 -6.22
N VAL A 261 12.53 13.31 -5.23
CA VAL A 261 12.62 14.70 -4.87
C VAL A 261 14.02 15.22 -5.19
N VAL A 262 14.11 16.52 -5.41
CA VAL A 262 15.37 17.23 -5.63
C VAL A 262 15.68 18.03 -4.36
N PHE A 263 16.89 17.94 -3.82
CA PHE A 263 17.35 18.82 -2.74
C PHE A 263 18.86 19.07 -2.84
N ALA A 264 19.35 20.13 -2.20
CA ALA A 264 20.79 20.36 -2.05
C ALA A 264 21.35 19.42 -0.97
N GLN A 265 22.29 18.55 -1.32
CA GLN A 265 22.87 17.58 -0.38
C GLN A 265 23.48 18.27 0.86
N ASP A 266 24.13 19.41 0.69
CA ASP A 266 24.70 20.20 1.79
C ASP A 266 23.64 20.58 2.83
N ASP A 267 22.44 20.95 2.39
CA ASP A 267 21.37 21.36 3.30
C ASP A 267 20.75 20.16 4.01
N PHE A 268 20.67 19.01 3.33
CA PHE A 268 20.27 17.76 3.95
C PHE A 268 21.28 17.29 5.01
N GLU A 269 22.58 17.37 4.74
CA GLU A 269 23.60 16.99 5.71
C GLU A 269 23.61 17.91 6.95
N LYS A 270 23.20 19.18 6.81
CA LYS A 270 22.97 20.09 7.96
C LYS A 270 21.77 19.69 8.82
N LEU A 271 20.83 18.88 8.30
CA LEU A 271 19.68 18.37 9.05
C LEU A 271 20.05 17.17 9.93
N LEU A 272 21.06 16.38 9.55
CA LEU A 272 21.46 15.16 10.27
C LEU A 272 21.83 15.42 11.74
N PRO A 273 22.65 16.43 12.11
CA PRO A 273 22.93 16.75 13.51
C PRO A 273 21.67 17.10 14.33
N LEU A 274 20.61 17.58 13.66
CA LEU A 274 19.35 17.95 14.31
C LEU A 274 18.42 16.75 14.52
N THR A 275 18.72 15.58 13.95
CA THR A 275 17.87 14.39 13.94
C THR A 275 18.61 13.15 14.48
N PRO A 276 19.12 13.21 15.73
CA PRO A 276 19.99 12.16 16.28
C PRO A 276 19.31 10.79 16.45
N ASN A 277 17.97 10.75 16.49
CA ASN A 277 17.18 9.54 16.68
C ASN A 277 16.66 8.94 15.36
N LEU A 278 17.20 9.38 14.21
CA LEU A 278 16.80 8.87 12.91
C LEU A 278 17.19 7.39 12.77
N LYS A 279 16.19 6.53 12.51
CA LYS A 279 16.33 5.08 12.33
C LYS A 279 16.04 4.62 10.92
N GLU A 280 15.20 5.35 10.19
CA GLU A 280 14.88 5.07 8.80
C GLU A 280 15.25 6.28 7.94
N LEU A 281 16.08 6.06 6.92
CA LEU A 281 16.38 7.06 5.91
C LEU A 281 16.33 6.44 4.52
N LYS A 282 15.35 6.85 3.72
CA LYS A 282 15.17 6.37 2.35
C LYS A 282 15.18 7.54 1.38
N LEU A 283 16.24 7.63 0.57
CA LEU A 283 16.42 8.59 -0.51
C LEU A 283 16.28 7.82 -1.84
N MET A 284 15.06 7.69 -2.34
CA MET A 284 14.70 6.80 -3.45
C MET A 284 14.54 7.54 -4.79
N GLY A 285 15.37 7.19 -5.78
CA GLY A 285 15.29 7.75 -7.13
C GLY A 285 15.53 9.25 -7.16
N MET A 286 16.53 9.74 -6.41
CA MET A 286 16.89 11.16 -6.34
C MET A 286 17.27 11.68 -7.73
N THR A 287 16.74 12.85 -8.06
CA THR A 287 16.89 13.46 -9.38
C THR A 287 17.91 14.60 -9.33
N ARG A 288 18.71 14.72 -10.38
CA ARG A 288 19.67 15.83 -10.51
C ARG A 288 18.89 17.11 -10.74
N ALA A 289 19.11 18.13 -9.89
CA ALA A 289 18.71 19.49 -10.24
C ALA A 289 19.55 19.90 -11.45
N ASP A 290 18.94 19.85 -12.63
CA ASP A 290 19.48 20.38 -13.89
C ASP A 290 20.74 19.67 -14.43
N SER A 291 20.58 18.95 -15.54
CA SER A 291 21.67 18.24 -16.25
C SER A 291 22.86 19.13 -16.66
N ARG A 292 22.70 20.45 -16.59
CA ARG A 292 23.72 21.44 -16.96
C ARG A 292 24.73 21.72 -15.86
N ASN A 293 24.47 21.32 -14.62
CA ASN A 293 25.34 21.61 -13.49
C ASN A 293 25.82 20.29 -12.85
N ASP A 294 26.98 19.80 -13.29
CA ASP A 294 27.60 18.56 -12.79
C ASP A 294 27.84 18.58 -11.26
N ASN A 295 27.83 19.76 -10.65
CA ASN A 295 28.01 19.97 -9.21
C ASN A 295 26.85 19.44 -8.34
N LEU A 296 25.72 19.04 -8.93
CA LEU A 296 24.54 18.56 -8.19
C LEU A 296 24.40 17.03 -8.18
N ARG A 297 25.49 16.29 -8.41
CA ARG A 297 25.51 14.84 -8.24
C ARG A 297 25.56 14.51 -6.74
N TYR A 298 24.55 13.77 -6.27
CA TYR A 298 24.58 13.22 -4.92
C TYR A 298 25.78 12.27 -4.74
N SER A 299 26.59 12.54 -3.73
CA SER A 299 27.73 11.72 -3.33
C SER A 299 27.34 10.87 -2.11
N TRP A 300 27.05 9.59 -2.34
CA TRP A 300 26.61 8.70 -1.26
C TRP A 300 27.72 8.43 -0.24
N THR A 301 28.97 8.34 -0.70
CA THR A 301 30.13 8.17 0.19
C THR A 301 30.25 9.33 1.19
N ARG A 302 30.04 10.56 0.73
CA ARG A 302 30.00 11.77 1.58
C ARG A 302 28.85 11.71 2.58
N LEU A 303 27.65 11.32 2.13
CA LEU A 303 26.49 11.18 3.00
C LEU A 303 26.71 10.10 4.08
N PHE A 304 27.29 8.95 3.73
CA PHE A 304 27.61 7.89 4.67
C PHE A 304 28.63 8.37 5.72
N GLY A 305 29.62 9.14 5.29
CA GLY A 305 30.54 9.83 6.19
C GLY A 305 29.83 10.78 7.16
N ALA A 306 28.86 11.55 6.68
CA ALA A 306 28.05 12.44 7.51
C ALA A 306 27.16 11.68 8.52
N LEU A 307 26.52 10.58 8.12
CA LEU A 307 25.75 9.73 9.04
C LEU A 307 26.63 9.19 10.16
N LYS A 308 27.81 8.68 9.80
CA LYS A 308 28.81 8.17 10.76
C LYS A 308 29.33 9.26 11.69
N ALA A 309 29.64 10.45 11.17
CA ALA A 309 30.11 11.58 11.96
C ALA A 309 29.08 12.06 12.99
N ASN A 310 27.78 11.87 12.71
CA ASN A 310 26.68 12.20 13.61
C ASN A 310 26.22 11.01 14.48
N ASN A 311 26.91 9.86 14.42
CA ASN A 311 26.54 8.63 15.12
C ASN A 311 25.11 8.15 14.84
N ILE A 312 24.62 8.34 13.61
CA ILE A 312 23.28 7.89 13.21
C ILE A 312 23.37 6.45 12.72
N ALA A 313 22.74 5.52 13.45
CA ALA A 313 22.59 4.12 13.06
C ALA A 313 21.20 3.89 12.49
N LEU A 314 21.12 3.41 11.25
CA LEU A 314 19.85 3.20 10.55
C LEU A 314 19.41 1.73 10.66
N ASP A 315 18.18 1.51 11.10
CA ASP A 315 17.51 0.21 11.02
C ASP A 315 17.06 -0.09 9.58
N GLN A 316 16.71 0.96 8.83
CA GLN A 316 16.30 0.86 7.43
C GLN A 316 16.94 1.96 6.59
N ALA A 317 17.45 1.59 5.42
CA ALA A 317 18.11 2.52 4.53
C ALA A 317 17.70 2.30 3.07
N HIS A 318 17.76 3.35 2.26
CA HIS A 318 17.74 3.24 0.80
C HIS A 318 18.43 4.47 0.22
N PHE A 319 19.35 4.29 -0.71
CA PHE A 319 19.97 5.40 -1.43
C PHE A 319 20.01 5.06 -2.91
N SER A 320 19.39 5.87 -3.74
CA SER A 320 19.45 5.67 -5.18
C SER A 320 19.25 6.95 -5.96
N ASN A 321 19.92 7.01 -7.10
CA ASN A 321 19.82 8.09 -8.06
C ASN A 321 18.98 7.61 -9.25
N LEU A 322 18.07 8.45 -9.75
CA LEU A 322 17.27 8.10 -10.91
C LEU A 322 18.18 7.83 -12.11
N GLY A 323 18.02 6.65 -12.73
CA GLY A 323 18.76 6.24 -13.92
C GLY A 323 20.25 5.92 -13.72
N HIS A 324 20.75 5.90 -12.47
CA HIS A 324 22.16 5.63 -12.20
C HIS A 324 22.30 4.45 -11.25
N ARG A 325 23.26 3.59 -11.55
CA ARG A 325 23.68 2.50 -10.67
C ARG A 325 24.68 3.02 -9.64
N MET A 326 24.56 2.56 -8.40
CA MET A 326 25.60 2.74 -7.39
C MET A 326 26.92 2.11 -7.84
N SER A 327 28.02 2.76 -7.51
CA SER A 327 29.34 2.17 -7.66
C SER A 327 29.52 0.96 -6.73
N VAL A 328 30.52 0.12 -7.03
CA VAL A 328 30.85 -1.04 -6.18
C VAL A 328 31.28 -0.58 -4.78
N GLU A 329 32.03 0.52 -4.70
CA GLU A 329 32.45 1.18 -3.45
C GLU A 329 31.23 1.59 -2.61
N GLU A 330 30.30 2.33 -3.20
CA GLU A 330 29.07 2.78 -2.50
C GLU A 330 28.21 1.58 -2.07
N SER A 331 28.11 0.54 -2.90
CA SER A 331 27.37 -0.68 -2.57
C SER A 331 27.99 -1.43 -1.40
N HIS A 332 29.32 -1.45 -1.33
CA HIS A 332 30.04 -2.04 -0.22
C HIS A 332 29.82 -1.22 1.06
N MET A 333 30.04 0.09 1.01
CA MET A 333 29.83 0.98 2.17
C MET A 333 28.39 0.93 2.67
N LEU A 334 27.40 0.88 1.78
CA LEU A 334 26.00 0.73 2.18
C LEU A 334 25.79 -0.54 3.02
N LEU A 335 26.36 -1.67 2.57
CA LEU A 335 26.22 -2.96 3.25
C LEU A 335 27.06 -3.09 4.53
N THR A 336 28.19 -2.38 4.65
CA THR A 336 29.10 -2.50 5.81
C THR A 336 28.95 -1.39 6.83
N ASP A 337 28.70 -0.17 6.39
CA ASP A 337 28.80 1.03 7.23
C ASP A 337 27.43 1.58 7.62
N VAL A 338 26.40 1.30 6.80
CA VAL A 338 25.06 1.85 7.01
C VAL A 338 24.06 0.79 7.46
N TYR A 339 24.04 -0.38 6.81
CA TYR A 339 23.15 -1.47 7.22
C TYR A 339 23.71 -2.23 8.43
N PRO A 340 22.90 -2.46 9.48
CA PRO A 340 23.27 -3.35 10.57
C PRO A 340 23.34 -4.80 10.05
N LEU A 341 24.10 -5.67 10.72
CA LEU A 341 24.21 -7.09 10.34
C LEU A 341 22.88 -7.87 10.39
N SER A 342 21.84 -7.29 11.00
CA SER A 342 20.53 -7.90 11.25
C SER A 342 19.40 -7.31 10.38
N VAL A 343 19.64 -7.12 9.08
CA VAL A 343 18.65 -6.48 8.19
C VAL A 343 17.46 -7.42 7.96
N ARG A 344 16.30 -7.06 8.52
CA ARG A 344 15.02 -7.72 8.22
C ARG A 344 14.31 -7.12 7.01
N ASP A 345 14.57 -5.84 6.76
CA ASP A 345 13.89 -5.05 5.73
C ASP A 345 14.93 -4.44 4.78
N LEU A 346 14.89 -4.89 3.53
CA LEU A 346 15.82 -4.46 2.50
C LEU A 346 15.10 -3.66 1.43
N SER A 347 15.57 -2.45 1.17
CA SER A 347 15.08 -1.61 0.09
C SER A 347 16.20 -1.33 -0.90
N LEU A 348 15.99 -1.72 -2.16
CA LEU A 348 16.97 -1.66 -3.23
C LEU A 348 16.42 -0.91 -4.44
N TRP A 349 17.32 -0.29 -5.18
CA TRP A 349 17.02 0.19 -6.52
C TRP A 349 17.27 -0.90 -7.55
N ALA A 350 16.37 -1.05 -8.52
CA ALA A 350 16.41 -2.15 -9.48
C ALA A 350 17.70 -2.20 -10.32
N LEU A 351 18.35 -1.06 -10.57
CA LEU A 351 19.64 -1.03 -11.28
C LEU A 351 20.80 -1.59 -10.42
N ASP A 352 20.67 -1.57 -9.11
CA ASP A 352 21.70 -2.06 -8.17
C ASP A 352 21.56 -3.56 -7.88
N VAL A 353 20.42 -4.15 -8.26
CA VAL A 353 20.13 -5.57 -8.13
C VAL A 353 21.00 -6.38 -9.09
N THR A 354 22.12 -6.88 -8.58
CA THR A 354 23.02 -7.78 -9.33
C THR A 354 23.11 -9.16 -8.72
N PRO A 355 23.52 -10.19 -9.47
CA PRO A 355 23.68 -11.53 -8.94
C PRO A 355 24.60 -11.57 -7.72
N ARG A 356 25.70 -10.80 -7.75
CA ARG A 356 26.67 -10.71 -6.65
C ARG A 356 26.04 -10.04 -5.43
N PHE A 357 25.35 -8.92 -5.62
CA PHE A 357 24.69 -8.20 -4.53
C PHE A 357 23.61 -9.06 -3.85
N LEU A 358 22.70 -9.66 -4.65
CA LEU A 358 21.67 -10.56 -4.12
C LEU A 358 22.27 -11.78 -3.44
N LYS A 359 23.36 -12.36 -3.98
CA LYS A 359 24.05 -13.47 -3.32
C LYS A 359 24.59 -13.04 -1.96
N THR A 360 25.21 -11.87 -1.83
CA THR A 360 25.70 -11.36 -0.54
C THR A 360 24.55 -11.18 0.46
N VAL A 361 23.47 -10.52 0.04
CA VAL A 361 22.27 -10.29 0.86
C VAL A 361 21.65 -11.60 1.34
N PHE A 362 21.36 -12.53 0.42
CA PHE A 362 20.71 -13.80 0.74
C PHE A 362 21.67 -14.85 1.31
N SER A 363 22.96 -14.54 1.47
CA SER A 363 23.88 -15.41 2.23
C SER A 363 23.79 -15.16 3.74
N GLN A 364 23.14 -14.09 4.18
CA GLN A 364 22.98 -13.79 5.60
C GLN A 364 21.98 -14.78 6.25
N PRO A 365 22.24 -15.22 7.50
CA PRO A 365 21.45 -16.26 8.17
C PRO A 365 20.09 -15.76 8.68
N GLU A 366 19.90 -14.45 8.79
CA GLU A 366 18.63 -13.86 9.22
C GLU A 366 17.60 -13.88 8.10
N SER A 367 16.34 -14.15 8.46
CA SER A 367 15.27 -14.21 7.47
C SER A 367 14.78 -12.82 7.12
N LEU A 368 15.16 -12.36 5.92
CA LEU A 368 14.58 -11.20 5.27
C LEU A 368 13.05 -11.32 5.26
N THR A 369 12.35 -10.38 5.88
CA THR A 369 10.87 -10.32 5.92
C THR A 369 10.32 -9.34 4.92
N THR A 370 11.07 -8.29 4.59
CA THR A 370 10.63 -7.27 3.63
C THR A 370 11.68 -7.08 2.55
N LEU A 371 11.24 -7.16 1.29
CA LEU A 371 12.05 -6.87 0.12
C LEU A 371 11.33 -5.82 -0.72
N GLU A 372 11.89 -4.63 -0.78
CA GLU A 372 11.43 -3.56 -1.66
C GLU A 372 12.44 -3.34 -2.77
N ILE A 373 11.99 -3.44 -4.01
CA ILE A 373 12.77 -3.21 -5.21
C ILE A 373 12.08 -2.13 -5.99
N TRP A 374 12.64 -0.93 -5.86
CA TRP A 374 12.15 0.27 -6.48
C TRP A 374 12.68 0.40 -7.89
N TRP A 375 11.81 0.84 -8.79
CA TRP A 375 12.15 1.07 -10.18
C TRP A 375 11.32 2.20 -10.74
N GLN A 376 11.97 3.08 -11.50
CA GLN A 376 11.29 4.07 -12.30
C GLN A 376 12.11 4.38 -13.55
N PRO A 377 11.52 4.35 -14.77
CA PRO A 377 12.20 4.82 -15.96
C PRO A 377 12.49 6.33 -15.87
N SER A 378 13.69 6.73 -16.29
CA SER A 378 14.04 8.13 -16.57
C SER A 378 13.13 8.68 -17.67
N MET A 379 12.50 9.84 -17.44
CA MET A 379 11.60 10.48 -18.42
C MET A 379 12.37 10.99 -19.66
N ASN A 380 13.63 11.40 -19.49
CA ASN A 380 14.44 11.96 -20.57
C ASN A 380 15.05 10.87 -21.48
N ASP A 381 15.13 9.62 -21.00
CA ASP A 381 15.61 8.46 -21.77
C ASP A 381 14.47 7.61 -22.32
N GLN A 382 13.32 8.24 -22.60
CA GLN A 382 12.10 7.56 -23.02
C GLN A 382 12.17 6.69 -24.29
N PRO A 383 13.22 6.70 -25.14
CA PRO A 383 13.36 5.64 -26.15
C PRO A 383 14.04 4.35 -25.63
N MET A 384 14.80 4.37 -24.52
CA MET A 384 15.80 3.30 -24.23
C MET A 384 15.64 2.57 -22.89
N ALA A 385 14.80 3.02 -21.95
CA ALA A 385 14.64 2.28 -20.68
C ALA A 385 14.12 0.82 -20.86
N HIS A 386 13.53 0.50 -22.02
CA HIS A 386 13.10 -0.85 -22.38
C HIS A 386 14.22 -1.73 -22.96
N SER A 387 15.28 -1.11 -23.46
CA SER A 387 16.50 -1.75 -23.95
C SER A 387 17.65 -1.65 -22.96
N ASP A 388 17.49 -0.99 -21.81
CA ASP A 388 18.49 -1.02 -20.76
C ASP A 388 18.72 -2.49 -20.37
N PRO A 389 19.82 -3.11 -20.84
CA PRO A 389 20.04 -4.53 -20.67
C PRO A 389 20.18 -4.88 -19.19
N SER A 390 20.49 -3.90 -18.33
CA SER A 390 20.63 -4.10 -16.90
C SER A 390 19.30 -4.48 -16.24
N LEU A 391 18.22 -3.77 -16.54
CA LEU A 391 16.88 -4.09 -16.04
C LEU A 391 16.31 -5.35 -16.64
N ALA A 392 16.72 -5.65 -17.88
CA ALA A 392 16.33 -6.88 -18.56
C ALA A 392 16.79 -8.13 -17.78
N VAL A 393 17.81 -7.99 -16.93
CA VAL A 393 18.32 -9.05 -16.06
C VAL A 393 17.69 -8.97 -14.67
N THR A 394 17.47 -7.78 -14.12
CA THR A 394 16.96 -7.59 -12.75
C THR A 394 15.67 -8.36 -12.46
N HIS A 395 14.62 -8.19 -13.28
CA HIS A 395 13.33 -8.85 -13.06
C HIS A 395 13.48 -10.39 -13.05
N ARG A 396 14.29 -10.93 -13.97
CA ARG A 396 14.58 -12.37 -14.06
C ARG A 396 15.31 -12.89 -12.84
N LEU A 397 16.26 -12.11 -12.32
CA LEU A 397 16.98 -12.46 -11.10
C LEU A 397 16.00 -12.52 -9.93
N ILE A 398 15.19 -11.48 -9.74
CA ILE A 398 14.20 -11.42 -8.65
C ILE A 398 13.24 -12.59 -8.74
N HIS A 399 12.66 -12.83 -9.92
CA HIS A 399 11.80 -13.97 -10.17
C HIS A 399 12.48 -15.30 -9.81
N LYS A 400 13.72 -15.50 -10.28
CA LYS A 400 14.50 -16.69 -9.95
C LYS A 400 14.69 -16.84 -8.44
N TYR A 401 15.04 -15.78 -7.72
CA TYR A 401 15.20 -15.83 -6.27
C TYR A 401 13.88 -16.13 -5.57
N LEU A 402 12.76 -15.48 -5.95
CA LEU A 402 11.43 -15.78 -5.41
C LEU A 402 11.02 -17.25 -5.61
N CYS A 403 11.49 -17.89 -6.69
CA CYS A 403 11.20 -19.29 -6.99
C CYS A 403 12.19 -20.30 -6.40
N THR A 404 13.39 -19.90 -5.98
CA THR A 404 14.46 -20.85 -5.61
C THR A 404 15.08 -20.61 -4.24
N CYS A 405 14.85 -19.44 -3.62
CA CYS A 405 15.44 -19.11 -2.34
C CYS A 405 14.49 -19.50 -1.19
N PRO A 406 14.80 -20.56 -0.43
CA PRO A 406 13.92 -21.02 0.66
C PRO A 406 13.80 -20.00 1.80
N GLN A 407 14.77 -19.11 1.97
CA GLN A 407 14.72 -18.05 2.98
C GLN A 407 13.58 -17.05 2.72
N LEU A 408 13.18 -16.87 1.46
CA LEU A 408 12.07 -16.01 1.07
C LEU A 408 10.70 -16.62 1.37
N ALA A 409 10.63 -17.86 1.85
CA ALA A 409 9.37 -18.42 2.37
C ALA A 409 8.80 -17.59 3.53
N ARG A 410 9.66 -16.84 4.25
CA ARG A 410 9.31 -15.93 5.34
C ARG A 410 9.08 -14.48 4.89
N LEU A 411 9.21 -14.20 3.59
CA LEU A 411 8.97 -12.88 3.04
C LEU A 411 7.49 -12.52 3.25
N THR A 412 7.22 -11.48 4.05
CA THR A 412 5.89 -10.96 4.34
C THR A 412 5.55 -9.77 3.46
N THR A 413 6.54 -8.99 3.02
CA THR A 413 6.36 -7.83 2.16
C THR A 413 7.25 -7.88 0.93
N LEU A 414 6.65 -7.78 -0.26
CA LEU A 414 7.34 -7.70 -1.54
C LEU A 414 6.85 -6.49 -2.31
N LYS A 415 7.74 -5.52 -2.57
CA LYS A 415 7.50 -4.43 -3.51
C LYS A 415 8.43 -4.62 -4.70
N THR A 416 7.95 -4.82 -5.92
CA THR A 416 8.86 -5.09 -7.05
C THR A 416 8.26 -4.81 -8.43
N LEU A 417 9.12 -4.77 -9.44
CA LEU A 417 8.77 -4.90 -10.84
C LEU A 417 8.78 -6.38 -11.24
N ILE A 418 7.72 -6.86 -11.89
CA ILE A 418 7.66 -8.20 -12.48
C ILE A 418 7.18 -8.10 -13.92
N ARG A 419 7.65 -9.03 -14.74
CA ARG A 419 7.16 -9.20 -16.10
C ARG A 419 6.05 -10.23 -16.15
N LEU A 420 5.04 -9.94 -16.94
CA LEU A 420 3.94 -10.87 -17.13
C LEU A 420 4.41 -12.22 -17.68
N GLU A 421 5.45 -12.21 -18.52
CA GLU A 421 6.04 -13.43 -19.10
C GLU A 421 6.60 -14.39 -18.04
N GLU A 422 6.93 -13.89 -16.86
CA GLU A 422 7.43 -14.68 -15.73
C GLU A 422 6.28 -15.34 -14.95
N LEU A 423 5.09 -14.73 -14.98
CA LEU A 423 3.88 -15.28 -14.38
C LEU A 423 3.13 -16.23 -15.33
N ASP A 424 3.37 -16.11 -16.64
CA ASP A 424 2.73 -16.91 -17.68
C ASP A 424 3.38 -18.30 -17.84
N LEU A 425 3.17 -19.15 -16.83
CA LEU A 425 3.71 -20.52 -16.76
C LEU A 425 3.37 -21.38 -17.98
N PHE A 426 2.28 -21.06 -18.66
CA PHE A 426 1.78 -21.80 -19.80
C PHE A 426 1.99 -21.08 -21.13
N VAL A 427 2.72 -19.95 -21.18
CA VAL A 427 3.02 -19.16 -22.39
C VAL A 427 1.76 -18.83 -23.21
N ARG A 428 0.67 -18.47 -22.53
CA ARG A 428 -0.65 -18.10 -23.08
C ARG A 428 -0.71 -16.64 -23.54
N GLN A 429 0.36 -15.86 -23.37
CA GLN A 429 0.44 -14.47 -23.84
C GLN A 429 0.16 -14.31 -25.34
N GLY A 430 0.38 -15.37 -26.12
CA GLY A 430 0.08 -15.41 -27.55
C GLY A 430 -1.40 -15.48 -27.92
N TYR A 431 -2.33 -15.39 -26.95
CA TYR A 431 -3.77 -15.50 -27.17
C TYR A 431 -4.29 -14.27 -27.91
N THR A 432 -4.13 -14.37 -29.22
CA THR A 432 -4.61 -13.60 -30.37
C THR A 432 -6.11 -13.40 -30.48
N ASP A 433 -6.71 -12.27 -30.09
CA ASP A 433 -7.99 -11.82 -30.70
C ASP A 433 -9.12 -12.88 -30.67
N LEU A 434 -9.41 -13.47 -29.49
CA LEU A 434 -10.39 -14.56 -29.33
C LEU A 434 -11.82 -14.14 -29.74
N ASP A 435 -12.09 -12.84 -29.70
CA ASP A 435 -13.40 -12.23 -29.93
C ASP A 435 -13.75 -12.17 -31.43
N LYS A 436 -12.74 -12.20 -32.31
CA LYS A 436 -12.95 -12.21 -33.76
C LYS A 436 -13.24 -13.62 -34.23
N ARG A 437 -14.54 -13.90 -34.30
CA ARG A 437 -15.24 -15.17 -34.57
C ARG A 437 -14.71 -16.09 -35.70
N GLN A 438 -13.67 -15.77 -36.47
CA GLN A 438 -13.31 -16.60 -37.64
C GLN A 438 -11.82 -16.82 -37.94
N SER A 439 -10.84 -16.16 -37.29
CA SER A 439 -9.42 -16.46 -37.62
C SER A 439 -8.41 -16.07 -36.54
N ALA A 440 -8.58 -16.58 -35.32
CA ALA A 440 -7.47 -16.65 -34.37
C ALA A 440 -6.40 -17.63 -34.90
N LYS A 441 -5.59 -17.18 -35.85
CA LYS A 441 -4.35 -17.88 -36.21
C LYS A 441 -3.37 -17.61 -35.07
N PRO A 442 -2.69 -18.63 -34.50
CA PRO A 442 -1.58 -18.38 -33.60
C PRO A 442 -0.62 -17.44 -34.32
N ASN A 443 -0.33 -16.29 -33.72
CA ASN A 443 0.42 -15.24 -34.39
C ASN A 443 1.82 -15.78 -34.72
N GLU A 444 2.03 -16.18 -35.98
CA GLU A 444 3.27 -16.81 -36.45
C GLU A 444 4.48 -15.91 -36.21
N LYS A 445 4.28 -14.59 -36.13
CA LYS A 445 5.34 -13.64 -35.78
C LYS A 445 5.94 -13.86 -34.38
N TYR A 446 5.22 -14.52 -33.47
CA TYR A 446 5.76 -14.90 -32.15
C TYR A 446 6.47 -16.26 -32.13
N ARG A 447 6.43 -17.05 -33.22
CA ARG A 447 7.27 -18.27 -33.34
C ARG A 447 8.73 -17.96 -33.68
N GLY A 448 9.01 -16.75 -34.19
CA GLY A 448 10.31 -16.39 -34.75
C GLY A 448 11.35 -15.87 -33.75
N SER A 449 11.01 -15.64 -32.48
CA SER A 449 12.04 -15.38 -31.48
C SER A 449 12.65 -16.72 -31.10
N PRO A 450 13.90 -17.03 -31.52
CA PRO A 450 14.52 -18.33 -31.31
C PRO A 450 14.38 -18.68 -29.85
N ALA A 451 13.95 -19.92 -29.57
CA ALA A 451 13.64 -20.45 -28.25
C ALA A 451 14.64 -19.98 -27.18
N SER A 452 14.41 -18.80 -26.65
CA SER A 452 15.03 -18.27 -25.45
C SER A 452 14.54 -19.26 -24.41
N THR A 453 15.39 -20.25 -24.10
CA THR A 453 15.25 -21.28 -23.08
C THR A 453 14.10 -20.92 -22.17
N SER A 454 12.90 -21.44 -22.47
CA SER A 454 11.71 -21.04 -21.73
C SER A 454 12.06 -21.23 -20.27
N PRO A 455 12.04 -20.15 -19.45
CA PRO A 455 12.39 -20.28 -18.05
C PRO A 455 11.54 -21.42 -17.50
N SER A 456 12.17 -22.34 -16.78
CA SER A 456 11.47 -23.43 -16.11
C SER A 456 10.22 -22.86 -15.46
N ALA A 457 9.04 -23.46 -15.70
CA ALA A 457 7.79 -23.02 -15.11
C ALA A 457 7.90 -23.12 -13.58
N SER A 458 8.40 -22.06 -12.97
CA SER A 458 8.73 -22.00 -11.55
C SER A 458 7.74 -21.09 -10.87
N VAL A 459 7.28 -21.50 -9.70
CA VAL A 459 6.30 -20.75 -8.92
C VAL A 459 7.01 -20.12 -7.73
N TRP A 460 6.59 -18.93 -7.31
CA TRP A 460 7.17 -18.30 -6.13
C TRP A 460 6.97 -19.16 -4.88
N GLN A 461 8.02 -19.27 -4.06
CA GLN A 461 8.02 -20.00 -2.81
C GLN A 461 7.50 -19.17 -1.63
N CYS A 462 7.36 -17.85 -1.79
CA CYS A 462 6.87 -16.92 -0.77
C CYS A 462 5.33 -16.98 -0.59
N ARG A 463 4.80 -18.15 -0.18
CA ARG A 463 3.35 -18.38 -0.01
C ARG A 463 2.73 -17.58 1.15
N GLY A 464 3.55 -17.28 2.17
CA GLY A 464 3.17 -16.51 3.36
C GLY A 464 3.19 -14.99 3.18
N LEU A 465 3.25 -14.52 1.94
CA LEU A 465 3.30 -13.09 1.64
C LEU A 465 1.99 -12.40 2.07
N GLN A 466 2.11 -11.35 2.87
CA GLN A 466 1.00 -10.56 3.41
C GLN A 466 0.80 -9.25 2.63
N THR A 467 1.90 -8.63 2.19
CA THR A 467 1.88 -7.39 1.40
C THR A 467 2.57 -7.63 0.07
N LEU A 468 1.83 -7.43 -1.03
CA LEU A 468 2.35 -7.52 -2.39
C LEU A 468 2.07 -6.23 -3.12
N HIS A 469 3.12 -5.48 -3.42
CA HIS A 469 3.04 -4.26 -4.20
C HIS A 469 3.84 -4.45 -5.49
N ILE A 470 3.16 -4.43 -6.62
CA ILE A 470 3.73 -4.96 -7.85
C ILE A 470 3.45 -4.06 -9.03
N SER A 471 4.53 -3.66 -9.70
CA SER A 471 4.46 -2.95 -10.97
C SER A 471 4.63 -3.96 -12.10
N PHE A 472 3.74 -3.95 -13.08
CA PHE A 472 3.83 -4.84 -14.23
C PHE A 472 3.99 -4.08 -15.52
N ARG A 473 4.93 -4.55 -16.33
CA ARG A 473 4.95 -4.22 -17.74
C ARG A 473 4.02 -5.16 -18.49
N MET A 474 3.04 -4.61 -19.20
CA MET A 474 2.22 -5.39 -20.12
C MET A 474 2.68 -5.20 -21.57
N PRO A 475 2.51 -6.21 -22.43
CA PRO A 475 2.72 -6.07 -23.87
C PRO A 475 1.82 -5.00 -24.50
N SER A 476 2.27 -4.41 -25.62
CA SER A 476 1.62 -3.29 -26.32
C SER A 476 0.19 -3.54 -26.79
N ALA A 477 -0.16 -4.79 -27.10
CA ALA A 477 -1.52 -5.21 -27.43
C ALA A 477 -2.19 -5.79 -26.18
N PHE A 478 -2.90 -4.93 -25.44
CA PHE A 478 -3.55 -5.32 -24.20
C PHE A 478 -4.71 -6.30 -24.43
N ARG A 479 -4.83 -7.32 -23.55
CA ARG A 479 -5.85 -8.35 -23.64
C ARG A 479 -6.32 -8.86 -22.28
N PRO A 480 -7.59 -9.28 -22.15
CA PRO A 480 -8.12 -9.91 -20.95
C PRO A 480 -7.26 -11.07 -20.40
N VAL A 481 -6.65 -11.87 -21.28
CA VAL A 481 -5.77 -13.00 -20.90
C VAL A 481 -4.64 -12.60 -19.94
N TYR A 482 -4.06 -11.40 -20.10
CA TYR A 482 -2.97 -10.92 -19.25
C TYR A 482 -3.43 -10.62 -17.84
N SER A 483 -4.62 -10.04 -17.71
CA SER A 483 -5.23 -9.78 -16.40
C SER A 483 -5.59 -11.09 -15.72
N ARG A 484 -6.12 -12.06 -16.47
CA ARG A 484 -6.41 -13.42 -15.95
C ARG A 484 -5.15 -14.14 -15.47
N ILE A 485 -4.04 -14.05 -16.21
CA ILE A 485 -2.75 -14.60 -15.76
C ILE A 485 -2.33 -13.91 -14.44
N LEU A 486 -2.35 -12.59 -14.40
CA LEU A 486 -1.92 -11.85 -13.23
C LEU A 486 -2.76 -12.18 -11.98
N PHE A 487 -4.07 -12.01 -12.06
CA PHE A 487 -4.99 -12.25 -10.94
C PHE A 487 -5.04 -13.74 -10.56
N GLY A 488 -5.05 -14.63 -11.55
CA GLY A 488 -5.08 -16.07 -11.35
C GLY A 488 -3.80 -16.61 -10.71
N TYR A 489 -2.64 -16.01 -11.01
CA TYR A 489 -1.37 -16.36 -10.38
C TYR A 489 -1.36 -15.90 -8.93
N ILE A 490 -1.60 -14.60 -8.68
CA ILE A 490 -1.55 -14.02 -7.33
C ILE A 490 -2.51 -14.74 -6.38
N SER A 491 -3.75 -14.98 -6.81
CA SER A 491 -4.79 -15.59 -5.98
C SER A 491 -4.48 -17.01 -5.51
N ARG A 492 -3.64 -17.75 -6.25
CA ARG A 492 -3.22 -19.12 -5.89
C ARG A 492 -1.85 -19.17 -5.23
N VAL A 493 -0.94 -18.30 -5.67
CA VAL A 493 0.47 -18.32 -5.25
C VAL A 493 0.68 -17.61 -3.92
N CYS A 494 -0.10 -16.57 -3.65
CA CYS A 494 -0.01 -15.76 -2.43
C CYS A 494 -1.37 -15.71 -1.71
N PRO A 495 -1.88 -16.85 -1.19
CA PRO A 495 -3.22 -16.91 -0.58
C PRO A 495 -3.34 -16.11 0.73
N ALA A 496 -2.22 -15.82 1.41
CA ALA A 496 -2.14 -15.12 2.68
C ALA A 496 -2.15 -13.58 2.56
N LEU A 497 -2.36 -13.03 1.36
CA LEU A 497 -2.29 -11.58 1.15
C LEU A 497 -3.36 -10.83 1.92
N GLU A 498 -2.92 -9.79 2.64
CA GLU A 498 -3.73 -8.80 3.34
C GLU A 498 -3.76 -7.47 2.58
N GLU A 499 -2.67 -7.11 1.89
CA GLU A 499 -2.55 -5.90 1.10
C GLU A 499 -2.00 -6.21 -0.30
N LEU A 500 -2.75 -5.83 -1.32
CA LEU A 500 -2.39 -5.98 -2.73
C LEU A 500 -2.46 -4.63 -3.43
N GLN A 501 -1.32 -4.18 -3.95
CA GLN A 501 -1.23 -3.02 -4.81
C GLN A 501 -0.67 -3.41 -6.18
N ILE A 502 -1.41 -3.10 -7.24
CA ILE A 502 -1.02 -3.38 -8.62
C ILE A 502 -0.86 -2.05 -9.35
N TRP A 503 0.32 -1.79 -9.88
CA TRP A 503 0.58 -0.65 -10.75
C TRP A 503 0.80 -1.10 -12.19
N THR A 504 0.13 -0.42 -13.11
CA THR A 504 0.45 -0.50 -14.54
C THR A 504 1.05 0.83 -15.00
N PRO A 505 2.26 0.84 -15.57
CA PRO A 505 2.89 2.07 -16.03
C PRO A 505 2.06 2.69 -17.18
N GLN A 506 1.91 4.01 -17.11
CA GLN A 506 1.06 4.82 -17.99
C GLN A 506 1.36 4.65 -19.48
N GLN A 507 2.64 4.62 -19.85
CA GLN A 507 3.08 4.53 -21.24
C GLN A 507 4.20 3.50 -21.34
N CYS A 508 3.97 2.48 -22.17
CA CYS A 508 5.02 1.61 -22.66
C CYS A 508 5.38 2.08 -24.07
N HIS A 509 6.67 2.33 -24.30
CA HIS A 509 7.17 2.64 -25.62
C HIS A 509 7.58 1.33 -26.30
N ASP A 510 6.90 0.97 -27.38
CA ASP A 510 7.36 -0.15 -28.19
C ASP A 510 8.49 0.36 -29.10
N ILE A 511 9.74 0.10 -28.73
CA ILE A 511 10.93 0.53 -29.48
C ILE A 511 10.84 0.05 -30.93
N VAL A 512 10.36 -1.19 -31.13
CA VAL A 512 10.32 -1.83 -32.45
C VAL A 512 9.39 -1.08 -33.39
N TYR A 513 8.29 -0.55 -32.88
CA TYR A 513 7.27 0.11 -33.70
C TYR A 513 7.21 1.64 -33.52
N ASN A 514 8.05 2.21 -32.65
CA ASN A 514 8.01 3.61 -32.24
C ASN A 514 6.59 4.07 -31.84
N LYS A 515 5.83 3.17 -31.19
CA LYS A 515 4.43 3.42 -30.80
C LYS A 515 4.30 3.45 -29.29
N ARG A 516 3.61 4.47 -28.79
CA ARG A 516 3.18 4.55 -27.39
C ARG A 516 1.92 3.74 -27.22
N HIS A 517 1.98 2.76 -26.34
CA HIS A 517 0.84 1.94 -25.96
C HIS A 517 0.53 2.16 -24.49
N SER A 518 -0.76 2.29 -24.17
CA SER A 518 -1.24 2.26 -22.80
C SER A 518 -1.38 0.81 -22.36
N SER A 519 -0.64 0.41 -21.34
CA SER A 519 -0.94 -0.82 -20.63
C SER A 519 -2.13 -0.54 -19.72
N LYS A 520 -3.29 -1.17 -19.98
CA LYS A 520 -4.43 -1.13 -19.07
C LYS A 520 -4.55 -2.50 -18.40
N LEU A 521 -5.13 -2.58 -17.22
CA LEU A 521 -5.56 -3.85 -16.64
C LEU A 521 -7.07 -4.00 -16.89
N GLU A 522 -7.51 -5.16 -17.35
CA GLU A 522 -8.92 -5.45 -17.62
C GLU A 522 -9.52 -5.85 -16.27
N LEU A 523 -10.26 -4.91 -15.69
CA LEU A 523 -11.10 -5.14 -14.53
C LEU A 523 -12.49 -5.72 -14.83
N PRO A 524 -13.04 -5.62 -16.07
CA PRO A 524 -14.23 -6.37 -16.48
C PRO A 524 -14.18 -7.84 -16.10
N LEU A 525 -15.34 -8.50 -16.11
CA LEU A 525 -15.45 -9.88 -15.64
C LEU A 525 -14.54 -10.82 -16.44
N SER A 526 -14.46 -10.61 -17.75
CA SER A 526 -13.58 -11.36 -18.67
C SER A 526 -12.08 -11.18 -18.38
N GLY A 527 -11.68 -10.07 -17.74
CA GLY A 527 -10.33 -9.80 -17.29
C GLY A 527 -9.92 -10.59 -16.05
N GLY A 528 -10.89 -11.19 -15.35
CA GLY A 528 -10.62 -12.12 -14.24
C GLY A 528 -10.31 -11.46 -12.91
N LEU A 529 -10.71 -10.20 -12.68
CA LEU A 529 -10.57 -9.58 -11.35
C LEU A 529 -11.25 -10.42 -10.26
N CYS A 530 -12.34 -11.13 -10.60
CA CYS A 530 -13.03 -12.06 -9.71
C CYS A 530 -12.16 -13.20 -9.18
N LEU A 531 -11.05 -13.54 -9.86
CA LEU A 531 -10.10 -14.56 -9.39
C LEU A 531 -9.47 -14.16 -8.04
N LEU A 532 -9.31 -12.86 -7.78
CA LEU A 532 -8.88 -12.35 -6.48
C LEU A 532 -9.90 -12.61 -5.36
N GLY A 533 -11.14 -13.00 -5.69
CA GLY A 533 -12.17 -13.41 -4.73
C GLY A 533 -11.73 -14.53 -3.79
N ARG A 534 -10.72 -15.32 -4.17
CA ARG A 534 -10.13 -16.41 -3.36
C ARG A 534 -9.25 -15.91 -2.21
N LEU A 535 -8.78 -14.65 -2.24
CA LEU A 535 -7.92 -14.09 -1.20
C LEU A 535 -8.75 -13.74 0.04
N GLN A 536 -8.81 -14.68 0.99
CA GLN A 536 -9.68 -14.57 2.17
C GLN A 536 -9.23 -13.48 3.15
N TYR A 537 -7.92 -13.24 3.21
CA TYR A 537 -7.29 -12.29 4.12
C TYR A 537 -7.15 -10.89 3.53
N LEU A 538 -7.49 -10.69 2.24
CA LEU A 538 -7.26 -9.41 1.57
C LEU A 538 -8.12 -8.31 2.20
N GLN A 539 -7.47 -7.35 2.85
CA GLN A 539 -8.06 -6.19 3.50
C GLN A 539 -8.00 -4.95 2.61
N ARG A 540 -6.93 -4.81 1.82
CA ARG A 540 -6.63 -3.63 1.01
C ARG A 540 -6.30 -4.03 -0.42
N LEU A 541 -7.09 -3.54 -1.36
CA LEU A 541 -6.85 -3.70 -2.79
C LEU A 541 -6.72 -2.35 -3.46
N ARG A 542 -5.58 -2.09 -4.11
CA ARG A 542 -5.36 -0.91 -4.94
C ARG A 542 -4.91 -1.33 -6.33
N VAL A 543 -5.65 -0.93 -7.35
CA VAL A 543 -5.25 -1.11 -8.74
C VAL A 543 -5.05 0.28 -9.33
N VAL A 544 -3.79 0.69 -9.49
CA VAL A 544 -3.44 1.97 -10.08
C VAL A 544 -3.32 1.79 -11.59
N MET A 545 -4.25 2.42 -12.31
CA MET A 545 -4.26 2.47 -13.76
C MET A 545 -3.78 3.86 -14.19
N ASP A 546 -3.88 4.19 -15.47
CA ASP A 546 -3.54 5.52 -15.93
C ASP A 546 -4.76 6.45 -15.98
N GLU A 547 -4.81 7.42 -15.06
CA GLU A 547 -5.89 8.43 -14.93
C GLU A 547 -6.11 9.31 -16.18
N ARG A 548 -5.17 9.36 -17.14
CA ARG A 548 -5.37 10.18 -18.35
C ARG A 548 -6.57 9.73 -19.19
N ARG A 549 -7.12 8.54 -18.91
CA ARG A 549 -8.28 8.02 -19.63
C ARG A 549 -9.55 8.17 -18.81
N LYS A 550 -10.58 8.71 -19.47
CA LYS A 550 -11.93 8.91 -18.94
C LYS A 550 -12.49 7.58 -18.38
N GLY A 551 -12.44 7.42 -17.07
CA GLY A 551 -13.15 6.40 -16.32
C GLY A 551 -12.66 4.96 -16.47
N LEU A 552 -13.09 4.14 -15.53
CA LEU A 552 -12.98 2.69 -15.62
C LEU A 552 -13.85 2.22 -16.79
N VAL A 553 -13.30 1.38 -17.68
CA VAL A 553 -14.08 0.82 -18.79
C VAL A 553 -14.74 -0.42 -18.23
N GLY A 554 -16.05 -0.41 -18.12
CA GLY A 554 -16.82 -1.51 -17.56
C GLY A 554 -18.20 -1.06 -17.10
N GLN A 555 -19.03 -2.03 -16.76
CA GLN A 555 -20.36 -1.81 -16.22
C GLN A 555 -20.38 -2.12 -14.73
N ASN A 556 -21.23 -1.43 -13.95
CA ASN A 556 -21.32 -1.64 -12.50
C ASN A 556 -21.55 -3.12 -12.11
N TRP A 557 -22.35 -3.86 -12.88
CA TRP A 557 -22.64 -5.28 -12.62
C TRP A 557 -21.42 -6.21 -12.73
N GLU A 558 -20.34 -5.75 -13.36
CA GLU A 558 -19.08 -6.50 -13.49
C GLU A 558 -18.20 -6.41 -12.25
N LEU A 559 -18.41 -5.41 -11.38
CA LEU A 559 -17.61 -5.19 -10.17
C LEU A 559 -18.43 -5.20 -8.88
N ASN A 560 -19.75 -4.99 -8.95
CA ASN A 560 -20.58 -4.91 -7.74
C ASN A 560 -20.70 -6.21 -6.94
N TRP A 561 -20.21 -7.35 -7.47
CA TRP A 561 -20.08 -8.60 -6.71
C TRP A 561 -19.08 -8.49 -5.55
N ILE A 562 -18.20 -7.48 -5.54
CA ILE A 562 -17.29 -7.17 -4.43
C ILE A 562 -18.06 -6.82 -3.15
N VAL A 563 -19.20 -6.12 -3.29
CA VAL A 563 -20.04 -5.66 -2.16
C VAL A 563 -21.26 -6.56 -1.96
N ALA A 564 -21.77 -6.60 -0.72
CA ALA A 564 -22.90 -7.47 -0.38
C ALA A 564 -24.19 -7.11 -1.13
N SER A 565 -24.43 -5.83 -1.38
CA SER A 565 -25.60 -5.34 -2.13
C SER A 565 -25.59 -5.83 -3.58
N GLY A 566 -24.47 -5.73 -4.29
CA GLY A 566 -24.35 -6.16 -5.68
C GLY A 566 -24.31 -7.69 -5.88
N ARG A 567 -23.91 -8.45 -4.85
CA ARG A 567 -24.09 -9.91 -4.85
C ARG A 567 -25.55 -10.33 -4.81
N LYS A 568 -26.37 -9.60 -4.04
CA LYS A 568 -27.80 -9.89 -3.86
C LYS A 568 -28.67 -9.32 -4.99
N ASP A 569 -28.13 -8.45 -5.84
CA ASP A 569 -28.86 -7.89 -6.97
C ASP A 569 -29.09 -8.92 -8.08
N VAL A 570 -30.35 -9.37 -8.21
CA VAL A 570 -30.81 -10.34 -9.21
C VAL A 570 -30.52 -9.88 -10.63
N LYS A 571 -30.66 -8.57 -10.92
CA LYS A 571 -30.41 -8.03 -12.27
C LYS A 571 -28.93 -8.14 -12.63
N SER A 572 -28.05 -7.72 -11.74
CA SER A 572 -26.60 -7.84 -11.93
C SER A 572 -26.16 -9.30 -12.06
N ARG A 573 -26.71 -10.21 -11.25
CA ARG A 573 -26.43 -11.65 -11.35
C ARG A 573 -26.84 -12.22 -12.71
N LYS A 574 -28.06 -11.93 -13.18
CA LYS A 574 -28.53 -12.38 -14.50
C LYS A 574 -27.64 -11.86 -15.63
N LYS A 575 -27.19 -10.60 -15.55
CA LYS A 575 -26.24 -10.04 -16.55
C LYS A 575 -24.90 -10.76 -16.53
N ARG A 576 -24.36 -11.08 -15.36
CA ARG A 576 -23.12 -11.88 -15.25
C ARG A 576 -23.28 -13.28 -15.85
N GLN A 577 -24.42 -13.94 -15.61
CA GLN A 577 -24.71 -15.24 -16.20
C GLN A 577 -24.81 -15.17 -17.73
N GLN A 578 -25.48 -14.15 -18.26
CA GLN A 578 -25.57 -13.90 -19.71
C GLN A 578 -24.19 -13.64 -20.32
N GLU A 579 -23.34 -12.86 -19.64
CA GLU A 579 -21.97 -12.60 -20.06
C GLU A 579 -21.16 -13.91 -20.10
N ILE A 580 -21.24 -14.74 -19.05
CA ILE A 580 -20.57 -16.04 -18.99
C ILE A 580 -21.06 -16.98 -20.11
N GLU A 581 -22.37 -17.02 -20.37
CA GLU A 581 -22.95 -17.81 -21.47
C GLU A 581 -22.45 -17.36 -22.84
N SER A 582 -22.17 -16.06 -23.01
CA SER A 582 -21.63 -15.52 -24.25
C SER A 582 -20.20 -16.01 -24.56
N TRP A 583 -19.45 -16.44 -23.53
CA TRP A 583 -18.06 -16.91 -23.65
C TRP A 583 -17.92 -18.33 -24.20
N ARG A 584 -19.01 -19.04 -24.52
CA ARG A 584 -18.95 -20.41 -25.08
C ARG A 584 -18.00 -20.52 -26.28
N ASN A 585 -18.04 -19.55 -27.18
CA ASN A 585 -17.16 -19.52 -28.35
C ASN A 585 -15.69 -19.27 -27.98
N TRP A 586 -15.43 -18.42 -26.97
CA TRP A 586 -14.08 -18.16 -26.49
C TRP A 586 -13.48 -19.42 -25.88
N LYS A 587 -14.22 -20.11 -25.01
CA LYS A 587 -13.83 -21.38 -24.39
C LYS A 587 -13.50 -22.43 -25.44
N ALA A 588 -14.38 -22.65 -26.41
CA ALA A 588 -14.13 -23.61 -27.49
C ALA A 588 -12.87 -23.28 -28.29
N ASN A 589 -12.58 -21.99 -28.50
CA ASN A 589 -11.37 -21.55 -29.17
C ASN A 589 -10.11 -21.73 -28.31
N GLU A 590 -10.16 -21.38 -27.02
CA GLU A 590 -9.07 -21.62 -26.07
C GLU A 590 -8.74 -23.12 -25.96
N ASP A 591 -9.76 -23.98 -25.86
CA ASP A 591 -9.61 -25.45 -25.81
C ASP A 591 -8.95 -25.99 -27.09
N ARG A 592 -9.36 -25.48 -28.26
CA ARG A 592 -8.75 -25.85 -29.55
C ARG A 592 -7.26 -25.46 -29.60
N ILE A 593 -6.92 -24.26 -29.11
CA ILE A 593 -5.53 -23.79 -29.06
C ILE A 593 -4.72 -24.64 -28.09
N GLU A 594 -5.22 -24.91 -26.88
CA GLU A 594 -4.49 -25.72 -25.89
C GLU A 594 -4.30 -27.17 -26.36
N LYS A 595 -5.29 -27.78 -27.03
CA LYS A 595 -5.14 -29.12 -27.65
C LYS A 595 -4.02 -29.12 -28.71
N SER A 596 -3.98 -28.10 -29.57
CA SER A 596 -2.93 -27.96 -30.58
C SER A 596 -1.53 -27.80 -29.94
N ARG A 597 -1.44 -27.07 -28.82
CA ARG A 597 -0.19 -26.89 -28.07
C ARG A 597 0.25 -28.15 -27.34
N ALA A 598 -0.67 -28.88 -26.72
CA ALA A 598 -0.40 -30.16 -26.10
C ALA A 598 0.17 -31.16 -27.12
N ASN A 599 -0.47 -31.27 -28.30
CA ASN A 599 0.00 -32.11 -29.40
C ASN A 599 1.40 -31.68 -29.88
N SER A 600 1.68 -30.37 -29.96
CA SER A 600 2.99 -29.86 -30.35
C SER A 600 4.08 -30.19 -29.33
N ARG A 601 3.77 -30.11 -28.03
CA ARG A 601 4.69 -30.49 -26.94
C ARG A 601 4.98 -31.99 -26.95
N GLN A 602 3.96 -32.82 -27.17
CA GLN A 602 4.12 -34.27 -27.27
C GLN A 602 5.03 -34.66 -28.45
N LYS A 603 4.88 -34.01 -29.60
CA LYS A 603 5.77 -34.21 -30.76
C LYS A 603 7.22 -33.80 -30.46
N GLN A 604 7.44 -32.69 -29.76
CA GLN A 604 8.78 -32.24 -29.37
C GLN A 604 9.43 -33.15 -28.31
N SER A 605 8.66 -33.67 -27.35
CA SER A 605 9.18 -34.60 -26.35
C SER A 605 9.62 -35.93 -26.96
N SER A 606 8.92 -36.42 -27.99
CA SER A 606 9.29 -37.66 -28.67
C SER A 606 10.57 -37.52 -29.51
N GLN A 607 10.99 -36.31 -29.88
CA GLN A 607 12.21 -36.07 -30.68
C GLN A 607 13.47 -35.82 -29.84
N LYS A 608 13.35 -35.49 -28.55
CA LYS A 608 14.50 -35.40 -27.64
C LYS A 608 14.75 -36.76 -27.00
N GLU A 609 15.52 -37.61 -27.67
CA GLU A 609 16.01 -38.85 -27.08
C GLU A 609 16.78 -38.58 -25.76
N PRO A 610 16.62 -39.44 -24.74
CA PRO A 610 17.13 -39.21 -23.40
C PRO A 610 18.64 -39.49 -23.31
N ASN A 611 19.47 -38.59 -23.85
CA ASN A 611 20.93 -38.75 -23.82
C ASN A 611 21.59 -38.21 -22.53
N ILE A 612 20.84 -38.11 -21.43
CA ILE A 612 21.34 -37.59 -20.14
C ILE A 612 21.60 -38.77 -19.21
N LYS A 613 22.84 -39.26 -19.22
CA LYS A 613 23.37 -40.16 -18.19
C LYS A 613 23.29 -39.43 -16.84
N SER A 614 22.39 -39.89 -15.98
CA SER A 614 22.13 -39.34 -14.65
C SER A 614 23.41 -39.32 -13.80
N SER A 615 23.87 -38.14 -13.43
CA SER A 615 24.87 -37.97 -12.38
C SER A 615 24.19 -38.15 -11.02
N ASN A 616 24.65 -39.15 -10.25
CA ASN A 616 24.12 -39.59 -8.94
C ASN A 616 24.39 -38.60 -7.77
N GLY A 617 24.31 -37.29 -7.99
CA GLY A 617 24.66 -36.29 -6.97
C GLY A 617 23.49 -35.88 -6.06
N SER A 618 23.47 -36.40 -4.83
CA SER A 618 22.87 -35.84 -3.59
C SER A 618 21.38 -35.41 -3.61
N ARG A 619 20.50 -36.23 -3.00
CA ARG A 619 19.03 -36.15 -3.13
C ARG A 619 18.25 -35.94 -1.81
N THR A 620 18.90 -35.56 -0.70
CA THR A 620 18.31 -35.84 0.63
C THR A 620 17.38 -34.78 1.25
N ASN A 621 17.17 -33.58 0.69
CA ASN A 621 16.26 -32.59 1.31
C ASN A 621 15.27 -31.85 0.37
N THR A 622 15.17 -32.23 -0.91
CA THR A 622 14.33 -31.52 -1.90
C THR A 622 12.90 -32.05 -2.05
N ASN A 623 12.52 -33.16 -1.42
CA ASN A 623 11.26 -33.84 -1.72
C ASN A 623 9.99 -33.11 -1.25
N ARG A 624 10.02 -32.39 -0.11
CA ARG A 624 8.81 -31.74 0.43
C ARG A 624 8.37 -30.54 -0.40
N SER A 625 9.32 -29.70 -0.81
CA SER A 625 9.04 -28.52 -1.65
C SER A 625 8.42 -28.91 -3.01
N MET A 626 8.76 -30.08 -3.55
CA MET A 626 8.24 -30.51 -4.85
C MET A 626 6.76 -30.91 -4.80
N ALA A 627 6.28 -31.43 -3.67
CA ALA A 627 4.87 -31.80 -3.52
C ALA A 627 3.97 -30.56 -3.48
N ASP A 628 4.35 -29.57 -2.66
CA ASP A 628 3.63 -28.29 -2.54
C ASP A 628 3.61 -27.55 -3.89
N ASP A 629 4.73 -27.52 -4.61
CA ASP A 629 4.79 -26.89 -5.93
C ASP A 629 3.97 -27.64 -6.98
N ALA A 630 3.91 -28.98 -6.93
CA ALA A 630 3.07 -29.76 -7.83
C ALA A 630 1.58 -29.51 -7.59
N GLU A 631 1.16 -29.35 -6.33
CA GLU A 631 -0.22 -28.99 -5.99
C GLU A 631 -0.57 -27.60 -6.56
N VAL A 632 0.27 -26.60 -6.32
CA VAL A 632 0.02 -25.24 -6.82
C VAL A 632 0.03 -25.20 -8.35
N LEU A 633 0.94 -25.92 -9.01
CA LEU A 633 0.95 -26.04 -10.47
C LEU A 633 -0.33 -26.69 -11.02
N SER A 634 -0.86 -27.70 -10.32
CA SER A 634 -2.14 -28.32 -10.67
C SER A 634 -3.29 -27.31 -10.56
N GLN A 635 -3.32 -26.53 -9.48
CA GLN A 635 -4.32 -25.45 -9.32
C GLN A 635 -4.19 -24.39 -10.42
N LEU A 636 -2.98 -24.12 -10.91
CA LEU A 636 -2.68 -23.15 -11.96
C LEU A 636 -2.93 -23.67 -13.38
N GLN A 637 -3.38 -24.92 -13.59
CA GLN A 637 -3.57 -25.48 -14.93
C GLN A 637 -4.42 -24.61 -15.88
N ASN A 638 -5.40 -23.89 -15.33
CA ASN A 638 -6.31 -23.00 -16.07
C ASN A 638 -5.87 -21.52 -16.08
N LEU A 639 -4.67 -21.20 -15.59
CA LEU A 639 -4.14 -19.83 -15.48
C LEU A 639 -4.23 -19.04 -16.79
N GLY A 640 -4.98 -17.95 -16.80
CA GLY A 640 -5.15 -17.12 -18.01
C GLY A 640 -6.28 -17.57 -18.95
N LEU A 641 -6.90 -18.73 -18.74
CA LEU A 641 -8.06 -19.17 -19.52
C LEU A 641 -9.36 -18.57 -18.98
N ILE A 642 -10.35 -18.40 -19.85
CA ILE A 642 -11.69 -17.96 -19.44
C ILE A 642 -12.40 -18.99 -18.55
N LEU A 643 -12.03 -20.26 -18.68
CA LEU A 643 -12.53 -21.35 -17.84
C LEU A 643 -12.30 -21.08 -16.35
N ASP A 644 -11.15 -20.52 -15.97
CA ASP A 644 -10.85 -20.20 -14.57
C ASP A 644 -11.79 -19.13 -14.00
N VAL A 645 -12.13 -18.15 -14.84
CA VAL A 645 -13.09 -17.08 -14.50
C VAL A 645 -14.50 -17.65 -14.36
N GLU A 646 -14.92 -18.50 -15.31
CA GLU A 646 -16.21 -19.20 -15.25
C GLU A 646 -16.35 -20.04 -13.98
N ASP A 647 -15.32 -20.83 -13.64
CA ASP A 647 -15.32 -21.68 -12.45
C ASP A 647 -15.39 -20.82 -11.18
N MET A 648 -14.61 -19.75 -11.08
CA MET A 648 -14.67 -18.83 -9.92
C MET A 648 -16.06 -18.18 -9.77
N MET A 649 -16.68 -17.79 -10.88
CA MET A 649 -18.05 -17.26 -10.88
C MET A 649 -19.06 -18.29 -10.41
N ARG A 650 -18.96 -19.54 -10.88
CA ARG A 650 -19.81 -20.64 -10.43
C ARG A 650 -19.62 -20.92 -8.93
N GLU A 651 -18.39 -20.86 -8.44
CA GLU A 651 -18.08 -21.03 -7.02
C GLU A 651 -18.74 -19.96 -6.14
N MET A 652 -18.67 -18.69 -6.56
CA MET A 652 -19.34 -17.59 -5.84
C MET A 652 -20.87 -17.72 -5.85
N GLU A 653 -21.44 -18.31 -6.90
CA GLU A 653 -22.89 -18.47 -7.03
C GLU A 653 -23.47 -19.71 -6.36
N VAL A 654 -22.73 -20.83 -6.33
CA VAL A 654 -23.20 -22.13 -5.84
C VAL A 654 -22.77 -22.39 -4.40
N LYS A 655 -21.52 -22.07 -4.04
CA LYS A 655 -20.94 -22.43 -2.74
C LYS A 655 -21.17 -21.36 -1.65
N GLU A 656 -21.97 -20.34 -1.96
CA GLU A 656 -22.15 -19.13 -1.11
C GLU A 656 -20.83 -18.51 -0.65
N ILE A 657 -19.74 -18.69 -1.41
CA ILE A 657 -18.44 -18.15 -1.04
C ILE A 657 -18.54 -16.63 -1.10
N ARG A 658 -18.23 -15.99 0.03
CA ARG A 658 -18.10 -14.54 0.10
C ARG A 658 -16.73 -14.15 -0.48
N PRO A 659 -16.67 -13.53 -1.68
CA PRO A 659 -15.39 -13.12 -2.24
C PRO A 659 -14.77 -12.01 -1.39
N MET A 660 -13.47 -12.11 -1.13
CA MET A 660 -12.68 -11.15 -0.31
C MET A 660 -13.44 -10.73 0.96
N PRO A 661 -13.75 -11.67 1.88
CA PRO A 661 -14.62 -11.41 3.02
C PRO A 661 -14.02 -10.37 3.99
N SER A 662 -12.70 -10.19 3.95
CA SER A 662 -11.93 -9.26 4.77
C SER A 662 -11.70 -7.91 4.12
N LEU A 663 -12.17 -7.65 2.89
CA LEU A 663 -11.87 -6.41 2.18
C LEU A 663 -12.51 -5.20 2.85
N GLU A 664 -11.68 -4.28 3.32
CA GLU A 664 -12.07 -3.04 4.01
C GLU A 664 -11.86 -1.81 3.15
N ARG A 665 -10.90 -1.89 2.22
CA ARG A 665 -10.31 -0.76 1.51
C ARG A 665 -10.07 -1.11 0.05
N LEU A 666 -10.62 -0.30 -0.85
CA LEU A 666 -10.56 -0.49 -2.31
C LEU A 666 -10.21 0.82 -2.99
N SER A 667 -9.40 0.75 -4.04
CA SER A 667 -9.15 1.85 -4.97
C SER A 667 -8.88 1.32 -6.37
N PHE A 668 -9.60 1.88 -7.35
CA PHE A 668 -9.35 1.75 -8.77
C PHE A 668 -8.89 3.11 -9.31
N ASP A 669 -7.58 3.25 -9.42
CA ASP A 669 -6.92 4.44 -9.94
C ASP A 669 -7.19 5.70 -9.11
N TYR A 670 -7.40 5.51 -7.80
CA TYR A 670 -7.61 6.61 -6.86
C TYR A 670 -6.46 6.68 -5.86
N PRO A 671 -5.98 7.89 -5.51
CA PRO A 671 -4.86 8.04 -4.58
C PRO A 671 -5.13 7.49 -3.18
N ILE A 672 -6.39 7.53 -2.74
CA ILE A 672 -6.81 7.11 -1.42
C ILE A 672 -7.63 5.82 -1.52
N LEU A 673 -7.45 4.93 -0.54
CA LEU A 673 -8.29 3.76 -0.37
C LEU A 673 -9.64 4.15 0.27
N LEU A 674 -10.75 3.88 -0.43
CA LEU A 674 -12.11 4.09 0.05
C LEU A 674 -12.73 2.77 0.52
N ARG A 675 -13.91 2.83 1.15
CA ARG A 675 -14.68 1.59 1.38
C ARG A 675 -15.16 1.03 0.03
N PRO A 676 -15.27 -0.30 -0.16
CA PRO A 676 -15.72 -0.88 -1.43
C PRO A 676 -17.02 -0.26 -1.98
N GLU A 677 -18.01 0.03 -1.14
CA GLU A 677 -19.25 0.67 -1.56
C GLU A 677 -19.04 2.11 -2.08
N GLU A 678 -18.25 2.90 -1.36
CA GLU A 678 -17.93 4.29 -1.72
C GLU A 678 -17.09 4.35 -3.00
N GLU A 679 -16.19 3.39 -3.18
CA GLU A 679 -15.35 3.28 -4.36
C GLU A 679 -16.16 2.90 -5.60
N LEU A 680 -17.09 1.95 -5.48
CA LEU A 680 -17.98 1.58 -6.58
C LEU A 680 -18.94 2.71 -6.94
N GLU A 681 -19.48 3.45 -5.96
CA GLU A 681 -20.28 4.66 -6.20
C GLU A 681 -19.45 5.74 -6.93
N ARG A 682 -18.17 5.90 -6.58
CA ARG A 682 -17.27 6.85 -7.24
C ARG A 682 -16.99 6.45 -8.69
N VAL A 683 -16.74 5.16 -8.94
CA VAL A 683 -16.40 4.64 -10.27
C VAL A 683 -17.63 4.57 -11.18
N PHE A 684 -18.82 4.32 -10.63
CA PHE A 684 -20.08 4.21 -11.35
C PHE A 684 -21.14 5.17 -10.75
N PRO A 685 -20.98 6.50 -10.96
CA PRO A 685 -21.83 7.53 -10.36
C PRO A 685 -23.27 7.52 -10.86
#